data_AF-A0A7X3Y576-F1
#
_entry.id   AF-A0A7X3Y576-F1
#
_cell.length_a   1.000
_cell.length_b   1.000
_cell.length_c   1.000
_cell.angle_alpha   90.00
_cell.angle_beta   90.00
_cell.angle_gamma   90.00
#
_symmetry.space_group_name_H-M   'P 1'
#
loop_
_entity.id
_entity.type
_entity.pdbx_description
1 polymer ?
#
loop_
_entity_poly.entity_id
_entity_poly.type
_entity_poly.pdbx_seq_one_letter_code
_entity_poly.pdbx_strand_id
1 'polypeptide(L)'
;MTRSSQMLNLRLPLILSLVLMLGLVAGSGAAFAQSGDDYRPPHDRPGPAVDTLHYRSFNVDLAPQEIQRDEMDMYIFNLKTDAAQALRGDDSIELYEAPASTISLILNPAPAPEGQLNPFSLPEVRRAVQHLVNREFIAQEIYKGLARPMQTHVNPFDFDYTVVAEMLARQDLSYDPERARAAIADAMTAAGATMVDSAWNYNDEPIRLRFIIRVEDERREVGDLIRAELEQAGFLIAPIYHQFAPAILTVYSTDPQLFEWHAYTEGWGRGAAERYDSATINQMAAPWLGNMPGWQETGFWQYENARIDDLGQRIFRGDFQNREERDALYQEVTRLSVDESVRVWLATILTTFPANSNIHGVTQDVAAGPKLQWTFREAYVPDQDTLTVGHLWVWTERSTWNPVSGFGDVYSADVWRNLADPAMTRHPFTGLPIPMRADYEVETAGPGAKMPVPSNVQRWDADAGEWASVGDGVEATSKVTFDYSKFFQAPWHHGEQITMADLVYDIYQTFDMVYGPEKSQVEFALATTAKPLLDTVRGFRVLDENRIEVYVDYWHFVDDYIAEYAVPGGMTMPWEVLAAMDDVVFNQRRAAYSDTSAQRFGVPWLSLVQDRDARTVDRTLGQFERDGFVPMAALTIGGQSLVTEQEALERYRAAQAWFDERSLMVISNGPFYLERFDPPAQFAELKAFRDENYPFSPGDWHFGSAEPISIETGSVGSIVIGQDYSVGSVVDGPGNLGVRYVWSDPATGNVVKTGDADIAESDPPQAIVRLSASETAALVPGLYRLSITAYSDQLSTVSERVLTVEASATGTATGDDGGTATTTNGEDEDDGAGGCFAGAPSADLLLLGGLLAGLVGISRRRRGRGRSTD
;
A
#
# COMPACT_ATOMS: atom_id res chain seq x y z
N MET A 1 -75.36 -45.24 -3.99
CA MET A 1 -75.58 -46.51 -3.24
C MET A 1 -74.24 -46.99 -2.70
N THR A 2 -74.23 -47.66 -1.54
CA THR A 2 -73.17 -48.59 -1.05
C THR A 2 -71.67 -48.26 -1.19
N ARG A 3 -71.03 -48.03 -0.02
CA ARG A 3 -69.71 -48.56 0.41
C ARG A 3 -68.41 -48.03 -0.25
N SER A 4 -67.21 -48.18 0.34
CA SER A 4 -66.75 -48.25 1.76
C SER A 4 -65.22 -48.48 1.80
N SER A 5 -64.50 -47.85 2.74
CA SER A 5 -63.13 -48.25 3.22
C SER A 5 -61.99 -48.21 2.16
N GLN A 6 -60.68 -48.15 2.49
CA GLN A 6 -59.96 -48.23 3.78
C GLN A 6 -58.65 -47.39 3.79
N MET A 7 -57.83 -47.56 4.85
CA MET A 7 -56.55 -46.90 5.21
C MET A 7 -55.42 -47.07 4.13
N LEU A 8 -54.24 -46.42 4.15
CA LEU A 8 -53.30 -46.13 5.27
C LEU A 8 -52.17 -45.13 4.85
N ASN A 9 -51.58 -44.39 5.83
CA ASN A 9 -50.22 -43.78 5.97
C ASN A 9 -49.28 -43.53 4.74
N LEU A 10 -48.37 -42.51 4.68
CA LEU A 10 -47.91 -41.48 5.63
C LEU A 10 -47.24 -40.25 4.92
N ARG A 11 -47.36 -39.04 5.50
CA ARG A 11 -46.50 -37.82 5.45
C ARG A 11 -45.45 -37.61 4.32
N LEU A 12 -45.56 -36.49 3.59
CA LEU A 12 -44.73 -35.25 3.77
C LEU A 12 -45.50 -34.05 3.11
N PRO A 13 -45.08 -32.77 3.24
CA PRO A 13 -45.99 -31.61 3.10
C PRO A 13 -46.03 -30.93 1.73
N LEU A 14 -47.08 -30.15 1.53
CA LEU A 14 -47.14 -29.06 0.55
C LEU A 14 -47.82 -27.84 1.22
N ILE A 15 -47.08 -26.75 1.44
CA ILE A 15 -47.67 -25.45 1.86
C ILE A 15 -47.18 -24.40 0.88
N LEU A 16 -48.04 -24.12 -0.10
CA LEU A 16 -47.97 -22.93 -0.95
C LEU A 16 -48.66 -21.77 -0.21
N SER A 17 -48.28 -20.52 -0.56
CA SER A 17 -48.95 -19.24 -0.22
C SER A 17 -48.25 -18.33 0.81
N LEU A 18 -47.09 -17.79 0.44
CA LEU A 18 -46.83 -16.35 0.63
C LEU A 18 -45.97 -15.81 -0.53
N VAL A 19 -46.60 -15.53 -1.66
CA VAL A 19 -45.94 -14.96 -2.85
C VAL A 19 -46.45 -13.54 -3.07
N LEU A 20 -45.75 -12.57 -2.48
CA LEU A 20 -45.61 -11.17 -2.89
C LEU A 20 -44.57 -10.51 -1.95
N MET A 21 -43.79 -9.54 -2.45
CA MET A 21 -42.68 -8.87 -1.73
C MET A 21 -41.49 -9.77 -1.33
N LEU A 22 -40.66 -10.13 -2.32
CA LEU A 22 -39.18 -10.13 -2.22
C LEU A 22 -38.64 -10.34 -3.63
N GLY A 23 -38.11 -9.28 -4.24
CA GLY A 23 -37.82 -9.25 -5.68
C GLY A 23 -37.40 -7.86 -6.15
N LEU A 24 -36.45 -7.26 -5.42
CA LEU A 24 -35.74 -6.01 -5.78
C LEU A 24 -34.55 -5.85 -4.82
N VAL A 25 -33.53 -6.68 -5.02
CA VAL A 25 -32.15 -6.44 -4.56
C VAL A 25 -31.28 -6.71 -5.78
N ALA A 26 -31.18 -5.70 -6.64
CA ALA A 26 -30.40 -5.71 -7.87
C ALA A 26 -30.13 -4.25 -8.23
N GLY A 27 -28.86 -3.89 -8.49
CA GLY A 27 -28.50 -2.56 -8.98
C GLY A 27 -28.76 -1.40 -8.01
N SER A 28 -28.48 -1.55 -6.71
CA SER A 28 -28.32 -0.40 -5.81
C SER A 28 -26.91 0.19 -5.92
N GLY A 29 -26.52 0.57 -7.14
CA GLY A 29 -25.46 1.54 -7.36
C GLY A 29 -25.96 2.88 -6.83
N ALA A 30 -25.74 3.12 -5.53
CA ALA A 30 -26.14 4.35 -4.90
C ALA A 30 -25.27 5.49 -5.47
N ALA A 31 -25.90 6.43 -6.18
CA ALA A 31 -25.27 7.71 -6.47
C ALA A 31 -25.08 8.45 -5.14
N PHE A 32 -23.91 8.28 -4.53
CA PHE A 32 -23.51 9.00 -3.33
C PHE A 32 -23.38 10.48 -3.68
N ALA A 33 -24.34 11.29 -3.24
CA ALA A 33 -24.32 12.72 -3.47
C ALA A 33 -23.23 13.36 -2.60
N GLN A 34 -22.04 13.48 -3.17
CA GLN A 34 -20.91 14.20 -2.59
C GLN A 34 -21.19 15.71 -2.55
N SER A 35 -20.50 16.38 -1.63
CA SER A 35 -20.54 17.83 -1.46
C SER A 35 -19.50 18.51 -2.37
N GLY A 36 -19.74 19.78 -2.74
CA GLY A 36 -18.71 20.65 -3.32
C GLY A 36 -18.94 21.04 -4.77
N ASP A 37 -18.42 20.24 -5.71
CA ASP A 37 -18.05 20.73 -7.04
C ASP A 37 -19.15 20.67 -8.13
N ASP A 38 -19.24 21.77 -8.89
CA ASP A 38 -19.93 21.85 -10.18
C ASP A 38 -19.01 21.32 -11.30
N TYR A 39 -18.42 20.13 -11.10
CA TYR A 39 -17.54 19.49 -12.08
C TYR A 39 -18.30 19.20 -13.36
N ARG A 40 -17.69 19.53 -14.49
CA ARG A 40 -18.26 19.35 -15.82
C ARG A 40 -17.20 18.74 -16.74
N PRO A 41 -17.39 17.50 -17.19
CA PRO A 41 -16.58 16.89 -18.24
C PRO A 41 -16.36 17.83 -19.43
N PRO A 42 -15.13 17.94 -19.97
CA PRO A 42 -14.86 18.79 -21.12
C PRO A 42 -15.46 18.21 -22.42
N HIS A 43 -15.70 16.90 -22.46
CA HIS A 43 -16.38 16.19 -23.55
C HIS A 43 -16.98 14.87 -23.06
N ASP A 44 -17.81 14.24 -23.90
CA ASP A 44 -18.47 12.95 -23.70
C ASP A 44 -17.83 11.82 -24.56
N ARG A 45 -16.58 12.00 -25.03
CA ARG A 45 -15.85 11.00 -25.80
C ARG A 45 -15.20 9.98 -24.85
N PRO A 46 -15.15 8.68 -25.23
CA PRO A 46 -14.39 7.67 -24.49
C PRO A 46 -12.92 8.07 -24.24
N GLY A 47 -12.41 7.63 -23.10
CA GLY A 47 -11.07 7.94 -22.60
C GLY A 47 -11.04 9.16 -21.66
N PRO A 48 -9.85 9.71 -21.38
CA PRO A 48 -9.63 10.73 -20.34
C PRO A 48 -10.03 12.15 -20.77
N ALA A 49 -10.02 13.10 -19.86
CA ALA A 49 -10.45 14.48 -20.08
C ALA A 49 -9.57 15.21 -21.13
N VAL A 50 -8.25 15.07 -21.06
CA VAL A 50 -7.28 15.65 -22.02
C VAL A 50 -6.79 14.64 -23.05
N ASP A 51 -6.31 15.11 -24.22
CA ASP A 51 -5.79 14.24 -25.30
C ASP A 51 -4.31 13.85 -25.08
N THR A 52 -3.56 14.53 -24.21
CA THR A 52 -2.18 14.18 -23.83
C THR A 52 -1.86 14.50 -22.37
N LEU A 53 -1.02 13.68 -21.74
CA LEU A 53 -0.53 13.83 -20.37
C LEU A 53 1.00 13.69 -20.38
N HIS A 54 1.71 14.73 -19.98
CA HIS A 54 3.17 14.72 -19.84
C HIS A 54 3.56 14.50 -18.38
N TYR A 55 4.55 13.65 -18.14
CA TYR A 55 5.27 13.60 -16.86
C TYR A 55 6.67 14.22 -17.03
N ARG A 56 7.07 15.09 -16.10
CA ARG A 56 8.39 15.76 -16.08
C ARG A 56 9.03 15.70 -14.69
N SER A 57 10.35 15.51 -14.63
CA SER A 57 11.09 15.71 -13.37
C SER A 57 11.26 17.19 -13.05
N PHE A 58 10.88 17.57 -11.83
CA PHE A 58 11.24 18.86 -11.22
C PHE A 58 11.87 18.61 -9.85
N ASN A 59 12.98 19.29 -9.59
CA ASN A 59 13.63 19.24 -8.28
C ASN A 59 12.72 19.90 -7.22
N VAL A 60 12.56 19.28 -6.06
CA VAL A 60 11.69 19.76 -4.98
C VAL A 60 12.02 21.17 -4.47
N ASP A 61 13.28 21.60 -4.53
CA ASP A 61 13.70 22.96 -4.16
C ASP A 61 13.24 24.03 -5.17
N LEU A 62 12.88 23.62 -6.40
CA LEU A 62 12.47 24.48 -7.51
C LEU A 62 10.98 24.37 -7.85
N ALA A 63 10.35 23.22 -7.57
CA ALA A 63 8.95 22.94 -7.89
C ALA A 63 7.95 24.06 -7.53
N PRO A 64 8.06 24.76 -6.37
CA PRO A 64 7.20 25.92 -6.07
C PRO A 64 7.30 27.03 -7.12
N GLN A 65 8.52 27.33 -7.59
CA GLN A 65 8.75 28.42 -8.54
C GLN A 65 8.50 28.01 -9.99
N GLU A 66 8.51 26.71 -10.31
CA GLU A 66 8.18 26.23 -11.66
C GLU A 66 6.67 26.08 -11.85
N ILE A 67 5.89 25.73 -10.82
CA ILE A 67 4.42 25.75 -10.91
C ILE A 67 3.88 27.20 -10.99
N GLN A 68 4.46 28.14 -10.23
CA GLN A 68 4.20 29.59 -10.36
C GLN A 68 4.67 30.21 -11.71
N ARG A 69 5.19 29.40 -12.65
CA ARG A 69 5.58 29.81 -14.02
C ARG A 69 4.79 29.08 -15.10
N ASP A 70 3.81 28.27 -14.73
CA ASP A 70 3.05 27.40 -15.63
C ASP A 70 3.95 26.39 -16.41
N GLU A 71 5.09 25.96 -15.84
CA GLU A 71 5.90 24.86 -16.42
C GLU A 71 5.32 23.46 -16.10
N MET A 72 4.36 23.39 -15.17
CA MET A 72 3.54 22.23 -14.83
C MET A 72 2.16 22.68 -14.31
N ASP A 73 1.13 21.85 -14.46
CA ASP A 73 -0.22 22.11 -13.96
C ASP A 73 -0.45 21.53 -12.56
N MET A 74 0.28 20.47 -12.17
CA MET A 74 0.24 19.83 -10.84
C MET A 74 1.56 19.15 -10.50
N TYR A 75 2.01 19.21 -9.24
CA TYR A 75 3.15 18.43 -8.72
C TYR A 75 2.64 17.27 -7.85
N ILE A 76 2.95 16.03 -8.22
CA ILE A 76 2.53 14.80 -7.51
C ILE A 76 3.63 14.10 -6.70
N PHE A 77 4.88 14.52 -6.88
CA PHE A 77 5.73 14.64 -5.70
C PHE A 77 5.30 15.90 -4.95
N ASN A 78 5.85 16.16 -3.80
CA ASN A 78 5.38 17.23 -2.95
C ASN A 78 6.54 18.17 -2.58
N LEU A 79 6.21 19.42 -2.26
CA LEU A 79 7.13 20.50 -1.91
C LEU A 79 7.94 20.25 -0.61
N LYS A 80 9.06 20.92 -0.34
CA LYS A 80 9.73 20.84 0.97
C LYS A 80 9.09 21.76 1.99
N THR A 81 9.27 21.50 3.29
CA THR A 81 8.69 22.16 4.49
C THR A 81 8.90 23.70 4.64
N ASP A 82 9.38 24.39 3.60
CA ASP A 82 9.32 25.85 3.40
C ASP A 82 8.40 26.35 2.22
N ALA A 83 7.59 25.50 1.57
CA ALA A 83 6.50 25.76 0.58
C ALA A 83 4.96 25.27 0.74
N ALA A 84 4.41 24.67 1.86
CA ALA A 84 3.19 25.03 2.76
C ALA A 84 3.21 25.27 4.43
N GLN A 85 3.28 26.46 5.18
CA GLN A 85 4.29 27.32 6.07
C GLN A 85 5.48 28.31 5.53
N ALA A 86 5.34 29.46 4.76
CA ALA A 86 6.18 29.97 3.58
C ALA A 86 5.49 30.86 2.40
N LEU A 87 4.91 30.31 1.28
CA LEU A 87 3.96 30.79 0.19
C LEU A 87 2.43 31.18 0.42
N ARG A 88 1.47 30.23 0.72
CA ARG A 88 -0.05 30.32 0.72
C ARG A 88 -0.67 31.71 0.90
N GLY A 89 -1.87 31.84 0.33
CA GLY A 89 -2.48 33.13 0.00
C GLY A 89 -2.24 33.46 -1.47
N ASP A 90 -1.47 32.62 -2.17
CA ASP A 90 -1.38 32.59 -3.62
C ASP A 90 -2.66 31.95 -4.21
N ASP A 91 -3.65 32.78 -4.53
CA ASP A 91 -4.91 32.37 -5.17
C ASP A 91 -4.73 31.66 -6.54
N SER A 92 -3.52 31.66 -7.11
CA SER A 92 -3.21 30.94 -8.36
C SER A 92 -2.83 29.47 -8.15
N ILE A 93 -2.57 29.04 -6.90
CA ILE A 93 -2.14 27.68 -6.57
C ILE A 93 -3.07 27.05 -5.53
N GLU A 94 -3.79 25.99 -5.92
CA GLU A 94 -4.49 25.12 -4.98
C GLU A 94 -3.52 24.10 -4.35
N LEU A 95 -3.76 23.73 -3.09
CA LEU A 95 -2.86 22.90 -2.29
C LEU A 95 -3.65 21.77 -1.62
N TYR A 96 -3.67 20.60 -2.26
CA TYR A 96 -4.37 19.42 -1.74
C TYR A 96 -3.54 18.73 -0.67
N GLU A 97 -4.10 18.49 0.51
CA GLU A 97 -3.40 17.85 1.64
C GLU A 97 -3.99 16.48 1.98
N ALA A 98 -3.16 15.43 2.02
CA ALA A 98 -3.56 14.06 2.37
C ALA A 98 -2.38 13.27 2.98
N PRO A 99 -2.58 12.33 3.93
CA PRO A 99 -1.52 11.63 4.67
C PRO A 99 -0.75 10.57 3.84
N ALA A 100 -0.31 10.94 2.63
CA ALA A 100 0.20 10.06 1.58
C ALA A 100 1.68 9.67 1.75
N SER A 101 2.26 9.88 2.92
CA SER A 101 3.67 9.57 3.20
C SER A 101 3.89 9.18 4.66
N THR A 102 4.89 8.33 4.86
CA THR A 102 5.31 7.81 6.16
C THR A 102 6.79 7.47 6.15
N ILE A 103 7.50 7.76 7.24
CA ILE A 103 8.92 7.43 7.39
C ILE A 103 9.18 6.48 8.57
N SER A 104 10.10 5.54 8.34
CA SER A 104 10.56 4.54 9.30
C SER A 104 12.08 4.41 9.27
N LEU A 105 12.65 3.85 10.33
CA LEU A 105 14.05 3.48 10.47
C LEU A 105 14.10 1.95 10.53
N ILE A 106 14.63 1.30 9.49
CA ILE A 106 14.89 -0.14 9.53
C ILE A 106 16.27 -0.42 10.13
N LEU A 107 16.33 -1.38 11.04
CA LEU A 107 17.53 -1.83 11.74
C LEU A 107 17.90 -3.24 11.27
N ASN A 108 19.13 -3.44 10.85
CA ASN A 108 19.64 -4.74 10.40
C ASN A 108 19.76 -5.70 11.60
N PRO A 109 18.94 -6.76 11.70
CA PRO A 109 18.94 -7.64 12.87
C PRO A 109 19.88 -8.84 12.71
N ALA A 110 20.64 -8.93 11.60
CA ALA A 110 21.50 -10.07 11.32
C ALA A 110 22.59 -10.23 12.39
N PRO A 111 22.91 -11.47 12.83
CA PRO A 111 24.03 -11.71 13.74
C PRO A 111 25.35 -11.43 13.04
N ALA A 112 26.29 -10.79 13.74
CA ALA A 112 27.64 -10.56 13.22
C ALA A 112 28.46 -11.87 13.19
N PRO A 113 29.49 -11.96 12.33
CA PRO A 113 30.42 -13.09 12.31
C PRO A 113 31.18 -13.25 13.64
N GLU A 114 31.69 -14.45 13.91
CA GLU A 114 32.48 -14.74 15.11
C GLU A 114 33.62 -13.72 15.30
N GLY A 115 33.71 -13.17 16.51
CA GLY A 115 34.67 -12.10 16.86
C GLY A 115 34.12 -10.66 16.73
N GLN A 116 32.97 -10.47 16.07
CA GLN A 116 32.30 -9.16 15.94
C GLN A 116 30.93 -9.15 16.66
N LEU A 117 30.36 -7.96 16.85
CA LEU A 117 29.03 -7.77 17.45
C LEU A 117 28.23 -6.71 16.68
N ASN A 118 27.08 -7.10 16.14
CA ASN A 118 26.05 -6.17 15.68
C ASN A 118 25.15 -5.83 16.87
N PRO A 119 25.08 -4.57 17.34
CA PRO A 119 24.20 -4.23 18.45
C PRO A 119 22.71 -4.42 18.09
N PHE A 120 22.33 -4.27 16.81
CA PHE A 120 20.93 -4.43 16.39
C PHE A 120 20.47 -5.90 16.26
N SER A 121 21.35 -6.90 16.36
CA SER A 121 20.91 -8.28 16.55
C SER A 121 20.36 -8.55 17.96
N LEU A 122 20.57 -7.62 18.91
CA LEU A 122 20.02 -7.68 20.28
C LEU A 122 18.62 -7.02 20.32
N PRO A 123 17.53 -7.75 20.61
CA PRO A 123 16.19 -7.18 20.73
C PRO A 123 16.08 -6.08 21.80
N GLU A 124 16.93 -6.11 22.83
CA GLU A 124 17.01 -5.11 23.89
C GLU A 124 17.47 -3.75 23.34
N VAL A 125 18.47 -3.76 22.47
CA VAL A 125 18.96 -2.54 21.80
C VAL A 125 17.93 -2.01 20.82
N ARG A 126 17.32 -2.88 19.99
CA ARG A 126 16.28 -2.45 19.04
C ARG A 126 15.08 -1.82 19.76
N ARG A 127 14.62 -2.42 20.86
CA ARG A 127 13.57 -1.84 21.71
C ARG A 127 14.01 -0.52 22.35
N ALA A 128 15.25 -0.38 22.80
CA ALA A 128 15.75 0.88 23.33
C ALA A 128 15.80 2.02 22.28
N VAL A 129 16.03 1.70 20.99
CA VAL A 129 15.97 2.71 19.90
C VAL A 129 14.59 3.34 19.78
N GLN A 130 13.50 2.65 20.16
CA GLN A 130 12.13 3.24 20.18
C GLN A 130 12.05 4.51 21.04
N HIS A 131 12.89 4.61 22.09
CA HIS A 131 12.96 5.74 23.02
C HIS A 131 14.07 6.75 22.69
N LEU A 132 14.97 6.44 21.75
CA LEU A 132 15.90 7.42 21.16
C LEU A 132 15.26 8.26 20.07
N VAL A 133 14.17 7.81 19.46
CA VAL A 133 13.46 8.57 18.41
C VAL A 133 12.50 9.59 19.03
N ASN A 134 12.85 10.87 18.95
CA ASN A 134 11.93 11.95 19.32
C ASN A 134 10.92 12.25 18.19
N ARG A 135 9.87 11.43 18.12
CA ARG A 135 8.79 11.54 17.11
C ARG A 135 8.04 12.86 17.14
N GLU A 136 7.85 13.43 18.32
CA GLU A 136 7.21 14.74 18.49
C GLU A 136 8.07 15.86 17.90
N PHE A 137 9.38 15.87 18.16
CA PHE A 137 10.31 16.82 17.54
C PHE A 137 10.37 16.67 16.02
N ILE A 138 10.37 15.43 15.51
CA ILE A 138 10.30 15.17 14.06
C ILE A 138 9.02 15.80 13.47
N ALA A 139 7.87 15.59 14.09
CA ALA A 139 6.61 16.10 13.57
C ALA A 139 6.43 17.62 13.74
N GLN A 140 6.80 18.17 14.90
CA GLN A 140 6.52 19.56 15.27
C GLN A 140 7.61 20.55 14.84
N GLU A 141 8.89 20.15 14.85
CA GLU A 141 10.03 21.05 14.61
C GLU A 141 10.67 20.84 13.24
N ILE A 142 10.82 19.58 12.78
CA ILE A 142 11.34 19.29 11.44
C ILE A 142 10.24 19.47 10.38
N TYR A 143 9.09 18.82 10.57
CA TYR A 143 7.93 18.94 9.66
C TYR A 143 6.95 20.10 10.00
N LYS A 144 7.31 20.97 10.95
CA LYS A 144 6.56 22.20 11.32
C LYS A 144 5.05 22.01 11.55
N GLY A 145 4.65 20.87 12.09
CA GLY A 145 3.25 20.52 12.36
C GLY A 145 2.49 19.89 11.19
N LEU A 146 3.07 19.78 10.00
CA LEU A 146 2.46 19.08 8.85
C LEU A 146 2.71 17.56 8.90
N ALA A 147 2.73 17.02 10.11
CA ALA A 147 3.08 15.65 10.42
C ALA A 147 2.38 15.16 11.69
N ARG A 148 2.26 13.85 11.85
CA ARG A 148 1.87 13.22 13.12
C ARG A 148 2.89 12.15 13.53
N PRO A 149 3.30 12.11 14.81
CA PRO A 149 4.08 11.01 15.36
C PRO A 149 3.46 9.65 15.02
N MET A 150 4.28 8.69 14.55
CA MET A 150 3.79 7.37 14.16
C MET A 150 4.63 6.28 14.82
N GLN A 151 3.94 5.37 15.51
CA GLN A 151 4.54 4.36 16.39
C GLN A 151 4.55 2.95 15.78
N THR A 152 3.64 2.68 14.84
CA THR A 152 3.47 1.40 14.14
C THR A 152 3.36 1.65 12.63
N HIS A 153 3.12 0.60 11.84
CA HIS A 153 2.77 0.71 10.42
C HIS A 153 1.35 1.25 10.19
N VAL A 154 0.48 1.23 11.22
CA VAL A 154 -0.87 1.79 11.16
C VAL A 154 -0.77 3.30 11.26
N ASN A 155 -1.23 4.00 10.23
CA ASN A 155 -1.24 5.46 10.22
C ASN A 155 -2.21 5.98 11.29
N PRO A 156 -1.86 6.99 12.12
CA PRO A 156 -2.81 7.60 13.07
C PRO A 156 -3.99 8.33 12.42
N PHE A 157 -4.06 8.38 11.08
CA PHE A 157 -5.22 8.79 10.30
C PHE A 157 -6.09 7.63 9.77
N ASP A 158 -5.69 6.36 9.88
CA ASP A 158 -6.41 5.22 9.28
C ASP A 158 -7.55 4.68 10.12
N PHE A 159 -8.54 4.05 9.47
CA PHE A 159 -9.64 3.37 10.15
C PHE A 159 -9.18 2.30 11.14
N ASP A 160 -8.15 1.52 10.80
CA ASP A 160 -7.58 0.52 11.71
C ASP A 160 -6.76 1.13 12.86
N TYR A 161 -6.55 2.46 12.89
CA TYR A 161 -6.12 3.13 14.13
C TYR A 161 -7.16 2.97 15.25
N THR A 162 -8.47 2.88 14.91
CA THR A 162 -9.52 2.54 15.89
C THR A 162 -9.34 1.17 16.56
N VAL A 163 -8.55 0.28 15.94
CA VAL A 163 -8.22 -1.05 16.45
C VAL A 163 -6.97 -1.02 17.33
N VAL A 164 -5.93 -0.26 16.95
CA VAL A 164 -4.63 -0.28 17.66
C VAL A 164 -4.40 0.84 18.68
N ALA A 165 -5.19 1.92 18.67
CA ALA A 165 -4.96 3.09 19.54
C ALA A 165 -4.88 2.76 21.04
N GLU A 166 -5.73 1.87 21.56
CA GLU A 166 -5.67 1.46 22.98
C GLU A 166 -4.42 0.62 23.29
N MET A 167 -4.03 -0.27 22.38
CA MET A 167 -2.81 -1.07 22.51
C MET A 167 -1.57 -0.16 22.56
N LEU A 168 -1.55 0.90 21.75
CA LEU A 168 -0.49 1.91 21.75
C LEU A 168 -0.53 2.82 22.99
N ALA A 169 -1.71 3.20 23.48
CA ALA A 169 -1.83 3.93 24.74
C ALA A 169 -1.33 3.15 25.97
N ARG A 170 -1.17 1.82 25.86
CA ARG A 170 -0.54 0.93 26.86
C ARG A 170 0.95 0.70 26.62
N GLN A 171 1.46 0.97 25.41
CA GLN A 171 2.89 0.89 25.09
C GLN A 171 3.52 2.26 25.30
N ASP A 172 4.28 2.44 26.39
CA ASP A 172 5.11 3.63 26.58
C ASP A 172 6.26 3.67 25.56
N LEU A 173 5.97 4.20 24.37
CA LEU A 173 6.91 4.48 23.28
C LEU A 173 7.33 5.96 23.26
N SER A 174 7.31 6.61 24.43
CA SER A 174 7.78 7.99 24.58
C SER A 174 9.30 8.12 24.36
N TYR A 175 9.74 9.35 24.11
CA TYR A 175 11.15 9.71 24.01
C TYR A 175 11.76 9.83 25.41
N ASP A 176 12.51 8.81 25.81
CA ASP A 176 13.22 8.70 27.07
C ASP A 176 14.66 8.25 26.78
N PRO A 177 15.54 9.17 26.34
CA PRO A 177 16.85 8.83 25.84
C PRO A 177 17.83 8.47 26.99
N GLU A 178 17.53 8.83 28.23
CA GLU A 178 18.30 8.38 29.39
C GLU A 178 18.02 6.91 29.70
N ARG A 179 16.74 6.49 29.75
CA ARG A 179 16.35 5.08 29.86
C ARG A 179 16.86 4.26 28.69
N ALA A 180 16.78 4.80 27.47
CA ALA A 180 17.30 4.16 26.27
C ALA A 180 18.81 3.86 26.38
N ARG A 181 19.62 4.87 26.74
CA ARG A 181 21.06 4.71 26.91
C ARG A 181 21.42 3.74 28.03
N ALA A 182 20.67 3.72 29.13
CA ALA A 182 20.84 2.74 30.20
C ALA A 182 20.55 1.29 29.71
N ALA A 183 19.41 1.07 29.04
CA ALA A 183 19.05 -0.23 28.50
C ALA A 183 20.04 -0.74 27.43
N ILE A 184 20.56 0.15 26.59
CA ILE A 184 21.65 -0.15 25.64
C ILE A 184 22.92 -0.54 26.41
N ALA A 185 23.30 0.21 27.46
CA ALA A 185 24.51 -0.09 28.22
C ALA A 185 24.46 -1.44 28.92
N ASP A 186 23.31 -1.81 29.50
CA ASP A 186 23.11 -3.13 30.10
C ASP A 186 23.16 -4.24 29.04
N ALA A 187 22.48 -4.07 27.90
CA ALA A 187 22.47 -5.05 26.81
C ALA A 187 23.85 -5.25 26.18
N MET A 188 24.58 -4.17 25.90
CA MET A 188 25.93 -4.22 25.34
C MET A 188 26.93 -4.86 26.31
N THR A 189 26.82 -4.55 27.61
CA THR A 189 27.66 -5.17 28.66
C THR A 189 27.33 -6.66 28.80
N ALA A 190 26.05 -7.05 28.74
CA ALA A 190 25.63 -8.45 28.76
C ALA A 190 26.10 -9.25 27.54
N ALA A 191 26.18 -8.61 26.36
CA ALA A 191 26.77 -9.17 25.15
C ALA A 191 28.31 -9.26 25.19
N GLY A 192 28.96 -8.76 26.24
CA GLY A 192 30.42 -8.79 26.41
C GLY A 192 31.18 -7.62 25.75
N ALA A 193 30.48 -6.57 25.30
CA ALA A 193 31.12 -5.33 24.90
C ALA A 193 31.54 -4.49 26.12
N THR A 194 32.46 -3.57 25.89
CA THR A 194 33.02 -2.68 26.93
C THR A 194 33.07 -1.24 26.42
N MET A 195 32.91 -0.27 27.33
CA MET A 195 33.00 1.15 26.99
C MET A 195 34.46 1.62 27.13
N VAL A 196 35.06 2.10 26.04
CA VAL A 196 36.42 2.65 25.98
C VAL A 196 36.37 4.01 25.27
N ASP A 197 36.89 5.05 25.91
CA ASP A 197 36.89 6.44 25.39
C ASP A 197 35.52 6.90 24.85
N SER A 198 34.45 6.54 25.56
CA SER A 198 33.03 6.79 25.22
C SER A 198 32.50 6.08 23.96
N ALA A 199 33.19 5.04 23.46
CA ALA A 199 32.70 4.14 22.42
C ALA A 199 32.60 2.68 22.89
N TRP A 200 31.59 1.95 22.42
CA TRP A 200 31.48 0.50 22.61
C TRP A 200 32.53 -0.23 21.79
N ASN A 201 33.26 -1.14 22.44
CA ASN A 201 34.28 -1.99 21.85
C ASN A 201 33.98 -3.46 22.17
N TYR A 202 34.24 -4.35 21.22
CA TYR A 202 34.07 -5.79 21.34
C TYR A 202 35.33 -6.49 20.80
N ASN A 203 35.94 -7.36 21.61
CA ASN A 203 37.26 -7.96 21.32
C ASN A 203 38.34 -6.92 20.93
N ASP A 204 38.45 -5.85 21.71
CA ASP A 204 39.37 -4.71 21.52
C ASP A 204 39.17 -3.89 20.22
N GLU A 205 38.14 -4.15 19.41
CA GLU A 205 37.77 -3.37 18.21
C GLU A 205 36.50 -2.53 18.44
N PRO A 206 36.43 -1.27 17.97
CA PRO A 206 35.29 -0.39 18.20
C PRO A 206 34.10 -0.69 17.28
N ILE A 207 32.89 -0.71 17.85
CA ILE A 207 31.65 -1.01 17.14
C ILE A 207 31.26 0.18 16.25
N ARG A 208 31.40 -0.02 14.94
CA ARG A 208 31.07 0.97 13.90
C ARG A 208 29.87 0.53 13.07
N LEU A 209 28.82 1.35 13.06
CA LEU A 209 27.57 1.08 12.35
C LEU A 209 27.49 1.92 11.07
N ARG A 210 27.07 1.31 9.95
CA ARG A 210 26.81 2.03 8.69
C ARG A 210 25.35 2.49 8.66
N PHE A 211 25.10 3.79 8.61
CA PHE A 211 23.76 4.36 8.58
C PHE A 211 23.50 4.99 7.21
N ILE A 212 22.60 4.39 6.43
CA ILE A 212 22.17 4.94 5.13
C ILE A 212 21.12 6.03 5.40
N ILE A 213 21.38 7.26 4.96
CA ILE A 213 20.51 8.42 5.20
C ILE A 213 20.05 9.01 3.86
N ARG A 214 18.74 9.19 3.69
CA ARG A 214 18.11 9.83 2.51
C ARG A 214 18.29 11.34 2.54
N VAL A 215 18.29 11.98 1.37
CA VAL A 215 18.75 13.38 1.22
C VAL A 215 17.98 14.20 0.19
N GLU A 216 16.86 13.69 -0.31
CA GLU A 216 15.95 14.42 -1.19
C GLU A 216 15.02 15.37 -0.43
N ASP A 217 14.73 15.01 0.82
CA ASP A 217 13.74 15.59 1.73
C ASP A 217 14.28 15.57 3.18
N GLU A 218 13.44 15.99 4.12
CA GLU A 218 13.73 16.19 5.54
C GLU A 218 14.20 14.92 6.28
N ARG A 219 14.15 13.73 5.64
CA ARG A 219 14.80 12.53 6.19
C ARG A 219 16.29 12.70 6.41
N ARG A 220 16.93 13.68 5.78
CA ARG A 220 18.32 14.04 6.10
C ARG A 220 18.42 14.55 7.54
N GLU A 221 17.62 15.53 7.90
CA GLU A 221 17.58 16.14 9.23
C GLU A 221 17.13 15.13 10.29
N VAL A 222 16.13 14.29 9.96
CA VAL A 222 15.71 13.16 10.81
C VAL A 222 16.85 12.13 10.99
N GLY A 223 17.58 11.82 9.93
CA GLY A 223 18.73 10.91 9.97
C GLY A 223 19.91 11.46 10.78
N ASP A 224 20.21 12.75 10.66
CA ASP A 224 21.23 13.42 11.47
C ASP A 224 20.85 13.49 12.96
N LEU A 225 19.55 13.67 13.28
CA LEU A 225 19.02 13.60 14.65
C LEU A 225 19.19 12.19 15.25
N ILE A 226 18.74 11.15 14.53
CA ILE A 226 18.86 9.75 14.96
C ILE A 226 20.35 9.35 15.10
N ARG A 227 21.21 9.83 14.20
CA ARG A 227 22.67 9.64 14.28
C ARG A 227 23.22 10.22 15.58
N ALA A 228 22.83 11.43 15.96
CA ALA A 228 23.33 12.08 17.18
C ALA A 228 22.91 11.33 18.46
N GLU A 229 21.72 10.74 18.51
CA GLU A 229 21.28 9.91 19.65
C GLU A 229 22.02 8.56 19.72
N LEU A 230 22.29 7.91 18.57
CA LEU A 230 23.10 6.69 18.51
C LEU A 230 24.58 6.93 18.86
N GLU A 231 25.14 8.08 18.47
CA GLU A 231 26.49 8.50 18.88
C GLU A 231 26.56 8.75 20.40
N GLN A 232 25.55 9.40 20.98
CA GLN A 232 25.42 9.56 22.44
C GLN A 232 25.20 8.23 23.18
N ALA A 233 24.66 7.20 22.53
CA ALA A 233 24.57 5.84 23.06
C ALA A 233 25.92 5.08 23.02
N GLY A 234 26.97 5.67 22.45
CA GLY A 234 28.33 5.13 22.41
C GLY A 234 28.68 4.34 21.13
N PHE A 235 27.89 4.45 20.06
CA PHE A 235 28.18 3.79 18.79
C PHE A 235 28.95 4.72 17.83
N LEU A 236 29.96 4.20 17.11
CA LEU A 236 30.66 4.98 16.09
C LEU A 236 29.88 4.94 14.77
N ILE A 237 29.04 5.93 14.51
CA ILE A 237 28.25 5.96 13.27
C ILE A 237 29.10 6.39 12.06
N ALA A 238 28.94 5.67 10.97
CA ALA A 238 29.42 6.01 9.64
C ALA A 238 28.21 6.37 8.75
N PRO A 239 27.81 7.66 8.67
CA PRO A 239 26.70 8.08 7.83
C PRO A 239 27.05 7.96 6.34
N ILE A 240 26.10 7.46 5.56
CA ILE A 240 26.20 7.27 4.12
C ILE A 240 24.99 7.96 3.48
N TYR A 241 25.20 9.19 3.03
CA TYR A 241 24.16 10.00 2.40
C TYR A 241 23.90 9.53 0.96
N HIS A 242 22.70 9.04 0.69
CA HIS A 242 22.31 8.44 -0.59
C HIS A 242 20.92 8.90 -1.05
N GLN A 243 20.80 9.18 -2.35
CA GLN A 243 19.54 9.39 -3.06
C GLN A 243 18.77 8.06 -3.18
N PHE A 244 17.50 8.09 -3.61
CA PHE A 244 16.61 6.93 -3.78
C PHE A 244 17.33 5.70 -4.31
N ALA A 245 17.76 5.73 -5.58
CA ALA A 245 18.37 4.58 -6.22
C ALA A 245 19.55 4.01 -5.41
N PRO A 246 20.67 4.72 -5.13
CA PRO A 246 21.80 4.13 -4.40
C PRO A 246 21.48 3.69 -2.95
N ALA A 247 20.58 4.37 -2.24
CA ALA A 247 20.20 3.98 -0.87
C ALA A 247 19.46 2.64 -0.87
N ILE A 248 18.45 2.57 -1.72
CA ILE A 248 17.64 1.39 -1.99
C ILE A 248 18.54 0.25 -2.50
N LEU A 249 19.40 0.56 -3.49
CA LEU A 249 20.49 -0.28 -4.04
C LEU A 249 21.64 -0.58 -3.06
N THR A 250 21.45 -0.36 -1.75
CA THR A 250 22.34 -0.85 -0.68
C THR A 250 21.60 -1.72 0.35
N VAL A 251 20.25 -1.67 0.41
CA VAL A 251 19.48 -2.26 1.52
C VAL A 251 18.76 -3.54 1.10
N TYR A 252 17.90 -3.48 0.08
CA TYR A 252 16.85 -4.49 -0.16
C TYR A 252 17.28 -5.69 -1.03
N SER A 253 18.54 -5.76 -1.43
CA SER A 253 19.13 -6.92 -2.15
C SER A 253 20.65 -7.04 -1.96
N THR A 254 21.17 -6.60 -0.81
CA THR A 254 22.40 -7.18 -0.27
C THR A 254 21.99 -8.13 0.85
N ASP A 255 22.68 -9.26 0.99
CA ASP A 255 22.56 -10.07 2.21
C ASP A 255 22.86 -9.21 3.45
N PRO A 256 21.93 -9.08 4.41
CA PRO A 256 22.16 -8.29 5.62
C PRO A 256 23.38 -8.77 6.44
N GLN A 257 23.83 -10.02 6.32
CA GLN A 257 25.09 -10.47 6.94
C GLN A 257 26.38 -9.89 6.31
N LEU A 258 26.30 -9.17 5.18
CA LEU A 258 27.42 -8.41 4.64
C LEU A 258 27.61 -7.04 5.33
N PHE A 259 26.62 -6.62 6.12
CA PHE A 259 26.63 -5.39 6.93
C PHE A 259 26.91 -4.09 6.14
N GLU A 260 26.67 -4.07 4.82
CA GLU A 260 26.81 -2.86 3.98
C GLU A 260 25.95 -1.71 4.51
N TRP A 261 24.83 -2.04 5.15
CA TRP A 261 24.02 -1.17 6.01
C TRP A 261 23.82 -1.82 7.40
N HIS A 262 23.59 -1.00 8.42
CA HIS A 262 23.15 -1.39 9.76
C HIS A 262 21.83 -0.71 10.14
N ALA A 263 21.61 0.53 9.66
CA ALA A 263 20.34 1.23 9.75
C ALA A 263 20.07 1.99 8.44
N TYR A 264 18.80 2.24 8.12
CA TYR A 264 18.38 3.02 6.96
C TYR A 264 17.11 3.84 7.23
N THR A 265 17.10 5.13 6.82
CA THR A 265 15.90 5.98 6.80
C THR A 265 15.02 5.61 5.60
N GLU A 266 14.03 4.74 5.82
CA GLU A 266 13.04 4.34 4.81
C GLU A 266 12.12 5.52 4.44
N GLY A 267 11.29 5.33 3.42
CA GLY A 267 10.20 6.26 3.10
C GLY A 267 9.16 5.57 2.25
N TRP A 268 7.96 5.50 2.81
CA TRP A 268 6.76 4.86 2.29
C TRP A 268 5.70 5.92 2.04
N GLY A 269 4.64 5.55 1.37
CA GLY A 269 3.48 6.39 1.13
C GLY A 269 2.29 5.53 0.78
N ARG A 270 1.42 6.04 -0.09
CA ARG A 270 0.07 5.49 -0.21
C ARG A 270 -0.36 5.40 -1.67
N GLY A 271 -1.01 4.29 -2.00
CA GLY A 271 -1.50 3.96 -3.35
C GLY A 271 -3.03 3.97 -3.45
N ALA A 272 -3.70 3.87 -2.30
CA ALA A 272 -5.12 4.03 -2.07
C ALA A 272 -5.38 4.10 -0.56
N ALA A 273 -6.57 4.57 -0.19
CA ALA A 273 -7.12 4.35 1.14
C ALA A 273 -7.62 2.90 1.31
N GLU A 274 -7.56 2.35 2.53
CA GLU A 274 -7.99 0.97 2.82
C GLU A 274 -8.79 0.91 4.13
N ARG A 275 -9.92 0.21 4.11
CA ARG A 275 -10.86 0.15 5.25
C ARG A 275 -10.46 -0.86 6.32
N TYR A 276 -10.00 -2.03 5.89
CA TYR A 276 -9.56 -3.14 6.74
C TYR A 276 -8.27 -3.70 6.16
N ASP A 277 -7.13 -3.39 6.79
CA ASP A 277 -5.82 -3.84 6.30
C ASP A 277 -5.65 -5.35 6.50
N SER A 278 -5.03 -5.97 5.49
CA SER A 278 -4.58 -7.37 5.49
C SER A 278 -3.19 -7.56 4.87
N ALA A 279 -2.75 -6.65 4.00
CA ALA A 279 -1.48 -6.73 3.27
C ALA A 279 -0.36 -5.93 3.94
N THR A 280 -0.65 -4.71 4.42
CA THR A 280 0.35 -3.77 4.95
C THR A 280 0.95 -4.28 6.26
N ILE A 281 0.14 -4.80 7.18
CA ILE A 281 0.62 -5.51 8.39
C ILE A 281 1.62 -6.62 8.06
N ASN A 282 1.40 -7.38 6.99
CA ASN A 282 2.30 -8.44 6.56
C ASN A 282 3.56 -7.87 5.89
N GLN A 283 3.41 -6.92 4.98
CA GLN A 283 4.52 -6.22 4.33
C GLN A 283 5.47 -5.54 5.33
N MET A 284 4.93 -5.03 6.44
CA MET A 284 5.69 -4.20 7.38
C MET A 284 6.30 -4.96 8.56
N ALA A 285 5.80 -6.16 8.87
CA ALA A 285 6.24 -6.96 10.02
C ALA A 285 6.64 -8.41 9.71
N ALA A 286 6.06 -9.05 8.69
CA ALA A 286 6.05 -10.49 8.55
C ALA A 286 7.12 -11.00 7.54
N PRO A 287 8.07 -11.85 7.99
CA PRO A 287 9.08 -12.47 7.11
C PRO A 287 8.54 -13.09 5.83
N TRP A 288 7.39 -13.78 5.88
CA TRP A 288 6.87 -14.53 4.74
C TRP A 288 6.52 -13.67 3.51
N LEU A 289 6.29 -12.36 3.67
CA LEU A 289 5.95 -11.45 2.56
C LEU A 289 7.17 -10.68 2.00
N GLY A 290 8.40 -11.13 2.26
CA GLY A 290 9.59 -10.67 1.53
C GLY A 290 10.09 -9.24 1.81
N ASN A 291 9.41 -8.43 2.62
CA ASN A 291 9.81 -7.04 2.93
C ASN A 291 10.41 -6.86 4.36
N MET A 292 10.94 -7.96 4.91
CA MET A 292 11.74 -8.00 6.14
C MET A 292 13.19 -8.45 5.82
N PRO A 293 14.21 -8.03 6.61
CA PRO A 293 15.62 -8.22 6.26
C PRO A 293 16.00 -9.66 5.88
N GLY A 294 16.54 -9.81 4.66
CA GLY A 294 16.80 -11.10 4.01
C GLY A 294 15.93 -11.32 2.77
N TRP A 295 14.75 -10.69 2.75
CA TRP A 295 13.94 -10.46 1.57
C TRP A 295 13.40 -11.72 0.86
N GLN A 296 13.39 -12.87 1.56
CA GLN A 296 13.11 -14.20 1.00
C GLN A 296 14.04 -14.62 -0.16
N GLU A 297 15.17 -13.93 -0.39
CA GLU A 297 16.10 -14.28 -1.46
C GLU A 297 16.98 -15.49 -1.11
N THR A 298 17.26 -16.33 -2.11
CA THR A 298 18.08 -17.54 -1.96
C THR A 298 19.51 -17.22 -1.53
N GLY A 299 19.88 -17.65 -0.33
CA GLY A 299 21.25 -17.62 0.17
C GLY A 299 21.63 -16.35 0.94
N PHE A 300 20.71 -15.40 1.14
CA PHE A 300 20.84 -14.35 2.14
C PHE A 300 20.45 -14.88 3.53
N TRP A 301 20.94 -14.24 4.59
CA TRP A 301 20.38 -14.47 5.93
C TRP A 301 18.97 -13.88 6.02
N GLN A 302 18.04 -14.66 6.59
CA GLN A 302 16.66 -14.25 6.80
C GLN A 302 16.41 -13.89 8.27
N TYR A 303 15.70 -12.80 8.52
CA TYR A 303 14.98 -12.58 9.76
C TYR A 303 13.74 -13.51 9.80
N GLU A 304 13.58 -14.29 10.86
CA GLU A 304 12.51 -15.29 11.01
C GLU A 304 11.67 -15.01 12.26
N ASN A 305 10.34 -15.06 12.15
CA ASN A 305 9.44 -14.94 13.29
C ASN A 305 8.13 -15.69 13.02
N ALA A 306 8.17 -17.01 13.23
CA ALA A 306 7.06 -17.92 12.93
C ALA A 306 5.72 -17.58 13.61
N ARG A 307 5.71 -16.74 14.66
CA ARG A 307 4.47 -16.29 15.30
C ARG A 307 3.86 -15.06 14.61
N ILE A 308 4.69 -14.15 14.13
CA ILE A 308 4.23 -13.06 13.24
C ILE A 308 3.78 -13.67 11.90
N ASP A 309 4.49 -14.66 11.37
CA ASP A 309 4.10 -15.34 10.12
C ASP A 309 2.76 -16.10 10.25
N ASP A 310 2.57 -16.90 11.31
CA ASP A 310 1.32 -17.60 11.63
C ASP A 310 0.11 -16.65 11.68
N LEU A 311 0.20 -15.61 12.52
CA LEU A 311 -0.88 -14.65 12.70
C LEU A 311 -1.11 -13.76 11.48
N GLY A 312 -0.04 -13.31 10.83
CA GLY A 312 -0.11 -12.46 9.64
C GLY A 312 -0.73 -13.18 8.44
N GLN A 313 -0.35 -14.44 8.21
CA GLN A 313 -0.98 -15.27 7.19
C GLN A 313 -2.45 -15.55 7.50
N ARG A 314 -2.83 -15.71 8.78
CA ARG A 314 -4.24 -15.85 9.16
C ARG A 314 -5.08 -14.62 8.82
N ILE A 315 -4.56 -13.41 9.06
CA ILE A 315 -5.23 -12.17 8.64
C ILE A 315 -5.35 -12.14 7.11
N PHE A 316 -4.26 -12.43 6.39
CA PHE A 316 -4.20 -12.40 4.93
C PHE A 316 -5.13 -13.42 4.24
N ARG A 317 -5.34 -14.60 4.83
CA ARG A 317 -6.20 -15.67 4.26
C ARG A 317 -7.66 -15.63 4.74
N GLY A 318 -8.04 -14.69 5.61
CA GLY A 318 -9.41 -14.68 6.15
C GLY A 318 -9.67 -15.77 7.21
N ASP A 319 -8.62 -16.28 7.88
CA ASP A 319 -8.71 -17.34 8.89
C ASP A 319 -9.22 -16.79 10.25
N PHE A 320 -10.36 -16.10 10.24
CA PHE A 320 -11.04 -15.53 11.42
C PHE A 320 -12.56 -15.70 11.31
N GLN A 321 -13.28 -15.73 12.44
CA GLN A 321 -14.72 -16.00 12.47
C GLN A 321 -15.61 -14.75 12.34
N ASN A 322 -15.04 -13.56 12.59
CA ASN A 322 -15.73 -12.27 12.58
C ASN A 322 -14.72 -11.13 12.60
N ARG A 323 -15.21 -9.88 12.56
CA ARG A 323 -14.38 -8.69 12.68
C ARG A 323 -13.65 -8.64 14.01
N GLU A 324 -14.28 -9.05 15.11
CA GLU A 324 -13.68 -9.01 16.45
C GLU A 324 -12.43 -9.88 16.54
N GLU A 325 -12.42 -11.05 15.89
CA GLU A 325 -11.22 -11.88 15.77
C GLU A 325 -10.19 -11.27 14.80
N ARG A 326 -10.60 -10.70 13.65
CA ARG A 326 -9.67 -9.98 12.74
C ARG A 326 -8.94 -8.88 13.48
N ASP A 327 -9.68 -8.01 14.16
CA ASP A 327 -9.18 -6.86 14.91
C ASP A 327 -8.26 -7.33 16.07
N ALA A 328 -8.58 -8.42 16.77
CA ALA A 328 -7.73 -8.99 17.82
C ALA A 328 -6.44 -9.64 17.30
N LEU A 329 -6.48 -10.32 16.14
CA LEU A 329 -5.27 -10.81 15.46
C LEU A 329 -4.39 -9.63 15.04
N TYR A 330 -5.00 -8.60 14.46
CA TYR A 330 -4.32 -7.40 13.98
C TYR A 330 -3.61 -6.64 15.11
N GLN A 331 -4.26 -6.49 16.28
CA GLN A 331 -3.64 -5.96 17.50
C GLN A 331 -2.40 -6.75 17.90
N GLU A 332 -2.47 -8.09 17.94
CA GLU A 332 -1.36 -8.93 18.39
C GLU A 332 -0.17 -8.92 17.42
N VAL A 333 -0.39 -8.94 16.09
CA VAL A 333 0.71 -8.81 15.11
C VAL A 333 1.35 -7.43 15.19
N THR A 334 0.55 -6.37 15.32
CA THR A 334 1.05 -5.00 15.50
C THR A 334 1.91 -4.90 16.76
N ARG A 335 1.42 -5.44 17.89
CA ARG A 335 2.13 -5.47 19.17
C ARG A 335 3.46 -6.22 19.06
N LEU A 336 3.48 -7.39 18.42
CA LEU A 336 4.70 -8.18 18.17
C LEU A 336 5.69 -7.45 17.24
N SER A 337 5.21 -6.74 16.21
CA SER A 337 6.05 -5.92 15.33
C SER A 337 6.76 -4.80 16.09
N VAL A 338 6.07 -4.15 17.03
CA VAL A 338 6.68 -3.14 17.91
C VAL A 338 7.69 -3.79 18.86
N ASP A 339 7.32 -4.87 19.53
CA ASP A 339 8.21 -5.60 20.46
C ASP A 339 9.52 -6.04 19.78
N GLU A 340 9.45 -6.48 18.52
CA GLU A 340 10.62 -6.89 17.74
C GLU A 340 11.47 -5.71 17.25
N SER A 341 10.88 -4.54 17.03
CA SER A 341 11.57 -3.27 16.70
C SER A 341 12.57 -3.36 15.53
N VAL A 342 12.37 -4.29 14.57
CA VAL A 342 13.19 -4.37 13.34
C VAL A 342 12.94 -3.16 12.43
N ARG A 343 11.71 -2.65 12.43
CA ARG A 343 11.29 -1.42 11.75
C ARG A 343 10.69 -0.46 12.78
N VAL A 344 11.37 0.67 13.00
CA VAL A 344 11.02 1.70 13.98
C VAL A 344 10.33 2.85 13.24
N TRP A 345 9.02 2.96 13.38
CA TRP A 345 8.23 4.03 12.74
C TRP A 345 8.52 5.39 13.37
N LEU A 346 8.53 6.46 12.58
CA LEU A 346 8.94 7.80 13.02
C LEU A 346 7.76 8.78 12.96
N ALA A 347 7.23 9.01 11.77
CA ALA A 347 6.10 9.91 11.51
C ALA A 347 5.30 9.46 10.28
N THR A 348 3.98 9.62 10.33
CA THR A 348 3.19 9.91 9.12
C THR A 348 3.21 11.41 8.90
N ILE A 349 2.94 11.82 7.69
CA ILE A 349 3.20 13.16 7.24
C ILE A 349 2.06 13.57 6.27
N LEU A 350 1.49 14.79 6.41
CA LEU A 350 0.33 15.33 5.66
C LEU A 350 0.72 16.00 4.32
N THR A 351 0.68 15.25 3.23
CA THR A 351 1.30 15.59 1.93
C THR A 351 0.55 16.68 1.18
N THR A 352 1.20 17.84 0.99
CA THR A 352 0.76 18.98 0.17
C THR A 352 1.18 18.84 -1.29
N PHE A 353 0.20 18.62 -2.16
CA PHE A 353 0.35 18.56 -3.61
C PHE A 353 -0.18 19.87 -4.24
N PRO A 354 0.68 20.72 -4.82
CA PRO A 354 0.25 21.96 -5.47
C PRO A 354 -0.29 21.71 -6.88
N ALA A 355 -1.31 22.47 -7.27
CA ALA A 355 -1.83 22.55 -8.63
C ALA A 355 -2.15 23.99 -9.01
N ASN A 356 -2.11 24.31 -10.30
CA ASN A 356 -2.64 25.59 -10.82
C ASN A 356 -4.17 25.62 -10.59
N SER A 357 -4.70 26.69 -10.00
CA SER A 357 -6.12 26.78 -9.60
C SER A 357 -7.13 26.83 -10.76
N ASN A 358 -6.67 26.75 -12.01
CA ASN A 358 -7.50 26.54 -13.20
C ASN A 358 -7.65 25.05 -13.59
N ILE A 359 -7.05 24.12 -12.83
CA ILE A 359 -7.32 22.69 -13.00
C ILE A 359 -8.72 22.34 -12.46
N HIS A 360 -9.42 21.45 -13.16
CA HIS A 360 -10.70 20.90 -12.73
C HIS A 360 -10.61 19.38 -12.62
N GLY A 361 -11.63 18.72 -12.06
CA GLY A 361 -11.75 17.25 -12.07
C GLY A 361 -10.89 16.48 -11.07
N VAL A 362 -10.10 17.17 -10.25
CA VAL A 362 -9.24 16.56 -9.22
C VAL A 362 -10.05 15.71 -8.25
N THR A 363 -9.50 14.58 -7.82
CA THR A 363 -10.09 13.73 -6.78
C THR A 363 -9.09 13.51 -5.65
N GLN A 364 -9.40 13.99 -4.45
CA GLN A 364 -8.52 13.95 -3.29
C GLN A 364 -8.75 12.68 -2.46
N ASP A 365 -8.10 11.57 -2.85
CA ASP A 365 -8.11 10.31 -2.07
C ASP A 365 -7.64 10.58 -0.63
N VAL A 366 -8.39 10.09 0.36
CA VAL A 366 -8.19 10.45 1.79
C VAL A 366 -6.89 9.89 2.38
N ALA A 367 -6.20 9.02 1.67
CA ALA A 367 -4.90 8.48 2.02
C ALA A 367 -3.79 8.96 1.08
N ALA A 368 -4.01 8.95 -0.24
CA ALA A 368 -2.99 9.17 -1.26
C ALA A 368 -2.99 10.58 -1.89
N GLY A 369 -4.05 11.36 -1.69
CA GLY A 369 -4.24 12.67 -2.32
C GLY A 369 -4.55 12.58 -3.82
N PRO A 370 -4.33 13.67 -4.59
CA PRO A 370 -4.73 13.77 -5.99
C PRO A 370 -3.88 12.94 -6.96
N LYS A 371 -2.84 12.23 -6.51
CA LYS A 371 -1.88 11.55 -7.40
C LYS A 371 -2.37 10.23 -8.02
N LEU A 372 -3.58 9.77 -7.67
CA LEU A 372 -4.13 8.52 -8.17
C LEU A 372 -4.80 8.66 -9.55
N GLN A 373 -5.17 7.52 -10.14
CA GLN A 373 -5.80 7.45 -11.46
C GLN A 373 -7.09 8.26 -11.58
N TRP A 374 -7.75 8.55 -10.47
CA TRP A 374 -8.98 9.34 -10.38
C TRP A 374 -8.79 10.74 -10.98
N THR A 375 -7.74 11.46 -10.56
CA THR A 375 -7.47 12.81 -11.05
C THR A 375 -7.14 12.81 -12.54
N PHE A 376 -6.16 12.04 -13.02
CA PHE A 376 -5.67 12.21 -14.39
C PHE A 376 -6.59 11.63 -15.48
N ARG A 377 -7.63 10.89 -15.10
CA ARG A 377 -8.76 10.55 -15.98
C ARG A 377 -9.69 11.74 -16.21
N GLU A 378 -9.90 12.54 -15.17
CA GLU A 378 -10.96 13.55 -15.08
C GLU A 378 -10.44 14.98 -15.25
N ALA A 379 -9.15 15.17 -15.03
CA ALA A 379 -8.54 16.49 -14.94
C ALA A 379 -8.25 17.13 -16.28
N TYR A 380 -8.55 18.42 -16.35
CA TYR A 380 -8.23 19.30 -17.47
C TYR A 380 -8.06 20.73 -16.98
N VAL A 381 -7.39 21.56 -17.78
CA VAL A 381 -7.42 23.03 -17.68
C VAL A 381 -8.19 23.54 -18.91
N PRO A 382 -9.12 24.52 -18.77
CA PRO A 382 -9.87 25.06 -19.90
C PRO A 382 -8.97 25.53 -21.06
N ASP A 383 -9.44 25.29 -22.29
CA ASP A 383 -8.71 25.56 -23.55
C ASP A 383 -7.34 24.86 -23.71
N GLN A 384 -7.01 23.85 -22.89
CA GLN A 384 -5.79 23.02 -23.02
C GLN A 384 -6.10 21.55 -23.35
N ASP A 385 -5.52 21.03 -24.45
CA ASP A 385 -5.58 19.61 -24.84
C ASP A 385 -4.54 18.72 -24.10
N THR A 386 -3.72 19.31 -23.23
CA THR A 386 -2.57 18.66 -22.58
C THR A 386 -2.43 19.09 -21.12
N LEU A 387 -2.16 18.14 -20.22
CA LEU A 387 -1.68 18.43 -18.87
C LEU A 387 -0.20 18.04 -18.71
N THR A 388 0.53 18.79 -17.89
CA THR A 388 1.92 18.54 -17.51
C THR A 388 2.01 18.31 -16.01
N VAL A 389 2.24 17.05 -15.64
CA VAL A 389 2.39 16.59 -14.25
C VAL A 389 3.87 16.55 -13.88
N GLY A 390 4.21 17.25 -12.80
CA GLY A 390 5.54 17.25 -12.22
C GLY A 390 5.72 16.17 -11.14
N HIS A 391 6.89 15.55 -11.10
CA HIS A 391 7.30 14.61 -10.04
C HIS A 391 8.79 14.85 -9.74
N LEU A 392 9.33 14.43 -8.59
CA LEU A 392 10.78 14.50 -8.34
C LEU A 392 11.59 13.77 -9.42
N TRP A 393 11.15 12.58 -9.84
CA TRP A 393 11.74 11.80 -10.93
C TRP A 393 10.62 11.21 -11.80
N VAL A 394 10.91 10.96 -13.06
CA VAL A 394 10.08 10.11 -13.96
C VAL A 394 10.75 8.75 -14.17
N TRP A 395 12.06 8.68 -14.00
CA TRP A 395 12.80 7.42 -14.05
C TRP A 395 14.05 7.46 -13.18
N THR A 396 14.34 6.38 -12.46
CA THR A 396 15.62 6.15 -11.78
C THR A 396 16.19 4.80 -12.22
N GLU A 397 17.45 4.49 -11.88
CA GLU A 397 18.02 3.14 -12.07
C GLU A 397 17.25 2.03 -11.30
N ARG A 398 16.23 2.39 -10.51
CA ARG A 398 15.26 1.49 -9.87
C ARG A 398 13.87 1.45 -10.51
N SER A 399 13.56 2.33 -11.46
CA SER A 399 12.22 2.47 -12.02
C SER A 399 12.05 1.51 -13.20
N THR A 400 11.57 0.30 -12.90
CA THR A 400 11.47 -0.81 -13.86
C THR A 400 10.02 -1.17 -14.16
N TRP A 401 9.74 -1.28 -15.46
CA TRP A 401 8.42 -1.49 -15.99
C TRP A 401 8.28 -2.92 -16.49
N ASN A 402 7.87 -3.84 -15.62
CA ASN A 402 7.37 -5.16 -16.00
C ASN A 402 6.25 -5.56 -15.01
N PRO A 403 5.19 -6.25 -15.45
CA PRO A 403 4.04 -6.54 -14.59
C PRO A 403 4.28 -7.69 -13.60
N VAL A 404 5.38 -8.42 -13.70
CA VAL A 404 5.63 -9.67 -12.95
C VAL A 404 6.49 -9.45 -11.69
N SER A 405 7.39 -8.45 -11.69
CA SER A 405 8.08 -7.95 -10.49
C SER A 405 8.78 -6.60 -10.75
N GLY A 406 8.08 -5.69 -11.44
CA GLY A 406 8.45 -4.28 -11.61
C GLY A 406 7.67 -3.36 -10.67
N PHE A 407 7.55 -2.08 -11.05
CA PHE A 407 6.68 -1.08 -10.41
C PHE A 407 6.85 -0.83 -8.89
N GLY A 408 7.96 -1.27 -8.30
CA GLY A 408 8.30 -1.10 -6.87
C GLY A 408 8.70 0.32 -6.44
N ASP A 409 8.28 1.36 -7.18
CA ASP A 409 8.58 2.76 -6.90
C ASP A 409 7.48 3.70 -7.45
N VAL A 410 7.24 4.83 -6.78
CA VAL A 410 6.22 5.82 -7.23
C VAL A 410 6.45 6.32 -8.66
N TYR A 411 7.71 6.52 -9.05
CA TYR A 411 8.05 7.16 -10.33
C TYR A 411 7.63 6.30 -11.54
N SER A 412 7.52 4.97 -11.35
CA SER A 412 6.94 4.07 -12.34
C SER A 412 5.45 3.77 -12.07
N ALA A 413 5.07 3.51 -10.81
CA ALA A 413 3.70 3.11 -10.46
C ALA A 413 2.66 4.21 -10.67
N ASP A 414 2.98 5.46 -10.36
CA ASP A 414 2.03 6.58 -10.45
C ASP A 414 1.78 6.99 -11.92
N VAL A 415 2.72 6.68 -12.83
CA VAL A 415 2.49 6.76 -14.29
C VAL A 415 1.68 5.55 -14.78
N TRP A 416 1.99 4.34 -14.30
CA TRP A 416 1.38 3.07 -14.74
C TRP A 416 -0.13 2.99 -14.49
N ARG A 417 -0.65 3.55 -13.40
CA ARG A 417 -2.12 3.56 -13.10
C ARG A 417 -2.97 4.36 -14.12
N ASN A 418 -2.33 5.13 -14.99
CA ASN A 418 -2.98 5.85 -16.08
C ASN A 418 -2.91 5.09 -17.42
N LEU A 419 -2.19 3.96 -17.45
CA LEU A 419 -1.98 3.09 -18.60
C LEU A 419 -2.75 1.77 -18.49
N ALA A 420 -2.92 1.24 -17.28
CA ALA A 420 -3.64 -0.01 -17.01
C ALA A 420 -4.93 0.26 -16.22
N ASP A 421 -6.03 -0.38 -16.62
CA ASP A 421 -7.24 -0.46 -15.82
C ASP A 421 -7.32 -1.81 -15.10
N PRO A 422 -7.40 -1.85 -13.76
CA PRO A 422 -7.61 -3.08 -13.02
C PRO A 422 -9.07 -3.56 -13.08
N ALA A 423 -9.32 -4.82 -12.77
CA ALA A 423 -10.69 -5.37 -12.73
C ALA A 423 -11.51 -4.78 -11.57
N MET A 424 -10.86 -4.56 -10.42
CA MET A 424 -11.36 -3.93 -9.20
C MET A 424 -10.30 -2.96 -8.66
N THR A 425 -10.68 -1.99 -7.85
CA THR A 425 -9.74 -1.08 -7.16
C THR A 425 -10.36 -0.54 -5.87
N ARG A 426 -9.68 0.35 -5.14
CA ARG A 426 -10.16 0.97 -3.88
C ARG A 426 -10.95 2.25 -4.12
N HIS A 427 -12.13 2.37 -3.51
CA HIS A 427 -12.89 3.63 -3.50
C HIS A 427 -12.16 4.71 -2.69
N PRO A 428 -11.89 5.92 -3.24
CA PRO A 428 -10.92 6.86 -2.68
C PRO A 428 -11.22 7.41 -1.28
N PHE A 429 -12.49 7.35 -0.83
CA PHE A 429 -12.91 7.81 0.50
C PHE A 429 -13.19 6.64 1.46
N THR A 430 -14.11 5.73 1.13
CA THR A 430 -14.51 4.60 2.00
C THR A 430 -13.39 3.58 2.23
N GLY A 431 -12.39 3.50 1.35
CA GLY A 431 -11.32 2.51 1.39
C GLY A 431 -11.77 1.07 1.13
N LEU A 432 -12.99 0.87 0.60
CA LEU A 432 -13.54 -0.43 0.23
C LEU A 432 -13.15 -0.82 -1.20
N PRO A 433 -13.02 -2.12 -1.51
CA PRO A 433 -12.93 -2.59 -2.89
C PRO A 433 -14.21 -2.24 -3.69
N ILE A 434 -14.04 -1.84 -4.95
CA ILE A 434 -15.12 -1.55 -5.90
C ILE A 434 -14.81 -2.18 -7.27
N PRO A 435 -15.83 -2.60 -8.05
CA PRO A 435 -15.64 -3.05 -9.43
C PRO A 435 -15.20 -1.89 -10.33
N MET A 436 -14.36 -2.18 -11.31
CA MET A 436 -13.94 -1.25 -12.34
C MET A 436 -14.13 -1.86 -13.73
N ARG A 437 -13.19 -2.68 -14.22
CA ARG A 437 -13.33 -3.42 -15.50
C ARG A 437 -13.89 -4.84 -15.38
N ALA A 438 -14.15 -5.35 -14.17
CA ALA A 438 -15.00 -6.53 -13.99
C ALA A 438 -16.05 -6.31 -12.91
N ASP A 439 -17.28 -6.76 -13.18
CA ASP A 439 -18.35 -6.87 -12.19
C ASP A 439 -18.36 -8.29 -11.60
N TYR A 440 -18.99 -8.50 -10.43
CA TYR A 440 -18.92 -9.78 -9.73
C TYR A 440 -20.18 -10.15 -8.93
N GLU A 441 -20.35 -11.46 -8.69
CA GLU A 441 -21.32 -12.04 -7.76
C GLU A 441 -20.60 -13.00 -6.79
N VAL A 442 -20.75 -12.78 -5.48
CA VAL A 442 -20.10 -13.57 -4.42
C VAL A 442 -21.08 -14.57 -3.82
N GLU A 443 -20.68 -15.83 -3.76
CA GLU A 443 -21.33 -16.89 -2.97
C GLU A 443 -20.35 -17.37 -1.89
N THR A 444 -20.70 -17.31 -0.61
CA THR A 444 -19.85 -17.83 0.47
C THR A 444 -20.60 -18.80 1.38
N ALA A 445 -19.88 -19.80 1.89
CA ALA A 445 -20.36 -20.70 2.95
C ALA A 445 -20.32 -20.03 4.33
N GLY A 446 -19.60 -18.91 4.47
CA GLY A 446 -19.29 -18.27 5.74
C GLY A 446 -18.05 -18.85 6.44
N PRO A 447 -17.65 -18.25 7.58
CA PRO A 447 -16.39 -18.56 8.24
C PRO A 447 -16.34 -20.01 8.74
N GLY A 448 -15.21 -20.70 8.48
CA GLY A 448 -15.00 -22.10 8.88
C GLY A 448 -15.89 -23.13 8.17
N ALA A 449 -16.86 -22.71 7.37
CA ALA A 449 -17.72 -23.56 6.56
C ALA A 449 -17.14 -23.78 5.15
N LYS A 450 -17.73 -24.73 4.43
CA LYS A 450 -17.29 -25.15 3.09
C LYS A 450 -18.47 -25.41 2.16
N MET A 451 -18.24 -25.24 0.86
CA MET A 451 -19.13 -25.61 -0.24
C MET A 451 -18.40 -26.55 -1.22
N PRO A 452 -19.12 -27.49 -1.86
CA PRO A 452 -18.51 -28.42 -2.82
C PRO A 452 -18.11 -27.69 -4.11
N VAL A 453 -16.87 -27.91 -4.55
CA VAL A 453 -16.38 -27.43 -5.84
C VAL A 453 -16.80 -28.42 -6.94
N PRO A 454 -17.41 -27.99 -8.05
CA PRO A 454 -17.73 -28.87 -9.16
C PRO A 454 -16.46 -29.51 -9.74
N SER A 455 -16.44 -30.83 -9.97
CA SER A 455 -15.23 -31.52 -10.43
C SER A 455 -14.77 -31.16 -11.85
N ASN A 456 -15.56 -30.37 -12.60
CA ASN A 456 -15.15 -29.77 -13.88
C ASN A 456 -14.46 -28.39 -13.75
N VAL A 457 -14.30 -27.88 -12.52
CA VAL A 457 -13.37 -26.78 -12.21
C VAL A 457 -11.94 -27.27 -12.48
N GLN A 458 -11.07 -26.35 -12.92
CA GLN A 458 -9.71 -26.65 -13.33
C GLN A 458 -8.68 -25.79 -12.61
N ARG A 459 -7.45 -26.29 -12.53
CA ARG A 459 -6.29 -25.59 -11.99
C ARG A 459 -5.06 -25.96 -12.83
N TRP A 460 -4.11 -25.06 -12.97
CA TRP A 460 -2.86 -25.38 -13.67
C TRP A 460 -2.07 -26.44 -12.88
N ASP A 461 -1.75 -27.55 -13.53
CA ASP A 461 -0.82 -28.56 -13.05
C ASP A 461 0.53 -28.35 -13.75
N ALA A 462 1.50 -27.79 -13.01
CA ALA A 462 2.81 -27.44 -13.54
C ALA A 462 3.78 -28.64 -13.66
N ASP A 463 3.46 -29.79 -13.06
CA ASP A 463 4.22 -31.04 -13.26
C ASP A 463 3.73 -31.79 -14.52
N ALA A 464 2.43 -31.73 -14.80
CA ALA A 464 1.83 -32.26 -16.03
C ALA A 464 1.98 -31.31 -17.24
N GLY A 465 2.02 -30.00 -16.99
CA GLY A 465 2.03 -28.96 -18.01
C GLY A 465 0.68 -28.76 -18.69
N GLU A 466 -0.43 -28.91 -17.96
CA GLU A 466 -1.80 -28.73 -18.49
C GLU A 466 -2.80 -28.19 -17.47
N TRP A 467 -3.95 -27.69 -17.95
CA TRP A 467 -5.10 -27.34 -17.12
C TRP A 467 -5.84 -28.60 -16.68
N ALA A 468 -5.55 -29.07 -15.47
CA ALA A 468 -6.11 -30.31 -14.91
C ALA A 468 -7.44 -30.06 -14.20
N SER A 469 -8.36 -31.04 -14.27
CA SER A 469 -9.59 -31.08 -13.47
C SER A 469 -9.26 -31.31 -11.99
N VAL A 470 -9.92 -30.58 -11.09
CA VAL A 470 -9.69 -30.69 -9.64
C VAL A 470 -10.21 -31.99 -9.02
N GLY A 471 -11.07 -32.73 -9.75
CA GLY A 471 -11.65 -33.99 -9.29
C GLY A 471 -12.79 -33.86 -8.27
N ASP A 472 -13.36 -35.00 -7.86
CA ASP A 472 -14.46 -35.06 -6.91
C ASP A 472 -13.98 -34.90 -5.45
N GLY A 473 -14.76 -34.21 -4.62
CA GLY A 473 -14.49 -34.05 -3.19
C GLY A 473 -13.61 -32.86 -2.80
N VAL A 474 -13.32 -31.96 -3.74
CA VAL A 474 -12.71 -30.66 -3.46
C VAL A 474 -13.78 -29.70 -2.91
N GLU A 475 -13.40 -28.89 -1.93
CA GLU A 475 -14.27 -27.90 -1.29
C GLU A 475 -13.59 -26.54 -1.18
N ALA A 476 -14.39 -25.46 -1.20
CA ALA A 476 -13.97 -24.06 -1.07
C ALA A 476 -14.77 -23.38 0.05
N THR A 477 -14.31 -22.23 0.54
CA THR A 477 -15.11 -21.42 1.48
C THR A 477 -15.98 -20.39 0.74
N SER A 478 -15.46 -19.84 -0.36
CA SER A 478 -16.19 -18.89 -1.20
C SER A 478 -15.99 -19.18 -2.69
N LYS A 479 -16.96 -18.76 -3.50
CA LYS A 479 -16.93 -18.73 -4.96
C LYS A 479 -17.27 -17.31 -5.40
N VAL A 480 -16.53 -16.78 -6.37
CA VAL A 480 -16.83 -15.49 -7.00
C VAL A 480 -17.01 -15.72 -8.50
N THR A 481 -18.12 -15.22 -9.05
CA THR A 481 -18.41 -15.23 -10.49
C THR A 481 -18.11 -13.85 -11.03
N PHE A 482 -17.10 -13.71 -11.89
CA PHE A 482 -16.76 -12.43 -12.52
C PHE A 482 -17.33 -12.32 -13.92
N ASP A 483 -17.65 -11.08 -14.32
CA ASP A 483 -17.98 -10.69 -15.69
C ASP A 483 -16.94 -9.69 -16.22
N TYR A 484 -16.15 -10.15 -17.18
CA TYR A 484 -15.05 -9.41 -17.82
C TYR A 484 -15.49 -8.70 -19.12
N SER A 485 -16.78 -8.60 -19.43
CA SER A 485 -17.29 -7.95 -20.66
C SER A 485 -16.80 -6.51 -20.85
N LYS A 486 -16.64 -5.73 -19.76
CA LYS A 486 -16.05 -4.37 -19.81
C LYS A 486 -14.58 -4.36 -20.21
N PHE A 487 -13.82 -5.45 -20.01
CA PHE A 487 -12.52 -5.62 -20.68
C PHE A 487 -12.74 -5.96 -22.16
N PHE A 488 -13.48 -7.04 -22.44
CA PHE A 488 -13.57 -7.66 -23.77
C PHE A 488 -14.38 -6.87 -24.82
N GLN A 489 -15.00 -5.74 -24.46
CA GLN A 489 -15.57 -4.80 -25.43
C GLN A 489 -14.52 -3.92 -26.14
N ALA A 490 -13.36 -3.66 -25.52
CA ALA A 490 -12.33 -2.78 -26.07
C ALA A 490 -11.05 -3.56 -26.43
N PRO A 491 -10.25 -3.10 -27.39
CA PRO A 491 -8.95 -3.70 -27.68
C PRO A 491 -7.86 -3.24 -26.70
N TRP A 492 -6.75 -3.98 -26.67
CA TRP A 492 -5.47 -3.54 -26.12
C TRP A 492 -4.92 -2.34 -26.92
N HIS A 493 -3.97 -1.59 -26.37
CA HIS A 493 -3.42 -0.38 -27.01
C HIS A 493 -2.80 -0.59 -28.40
N HIS A 494 -2.36 -1.80 -28.76
CA HIS A 494 -1.86 -2.15 -30.10
C HIS A 494 -2.96 -2.53 -31.11
N GLY A 495 -4.23 -2.47 -30.71
CA GLY A 495 -5.40 -2.70 -31.56
C GLY A 495 -5.95 -4.14 -31.56
N GLU A 496 -5.30 -5.07 -30.87
CA GLU A 496 -5.75 -6.46 -30.75
C GLU A 496 -6.81 -6.63 -29.67
N GLN A 497 -7.82 -7.46 -29.92
CA GLN A 497 -8.95 -7.62 -29.01
C GLN A 497 -8.53 -8.27 -27.68
N ILE A 498 -8.92 -7.68 -26.53
CA ILE A 498 -8.79 -8.32 -25.21
C ILE A 498 -9.77 -9.49 -25.14
N THR A 499 -9.32 -10.66 -24.68
CA THR A 499 -10.17 -11.88 -24.62
C THR A 499 -9.86 -12.74 -23.39
N MET A 500 -10.70 -13.76 -23.13
CA MET A 500 -10.48 -14.78 -22.10
C MET A 500 -9.10 -15.48 -22.23
N ALA A 501 -8.48 -15.49 -23.42
CA ALA A 501 -7.13 -16.00 -23.61
C ALA A 501 -6.06 -15.21 -22.83
N ASP A 502 -6.22 -13.89 -22.73
CA ASP A 502 -5.30 -13.03 -21.96
C ASP A 502 -5.36 -13.36 -20.47
N LEU A 503 -6.59 -13.44 -19.93
CA LEU A 503 -6.81 -13.79 -18.52
C LEU A 503 -6.29 -15.19 -18.19
N VAL A 504 -6.59 -16.19 -19.02
CA VAL A 504 -6.15 -17.57 -18.79
C VAL A 504 -4.63 -17.70 -18.89
N TYR A 505 -3.95 -16.89 -19.73
CA TYR A 505 -2.49 -16.88 -19.76
C TYR A 505 -1.88 -16.23 -18.51
N ASP A 506 -2.46 -15.14 -18.00
CA ASP A 506 -1.99 -14.45 -16.80
C ASP A 506 -2.12 -15.34 -15.54
N ILE A 507 -3.25 -16.04 -15.40
CA ILE A 507 -3.42 -17.09 -14.36
C ILE A 507 -2.37 -18.20 -14.56
N TYR A 508 -2.18 -18.69 -15.79
CA TYR A 508 -1.17 -19.70 -16.10
C TYR A 508 0.23 -19.24 -15.66
N GLN A 509 0.66 -18.04 -16.06
CA GLN A 509 2.01 -17.52 -15.81
C GLN A 509 2.29 -17.46 -14.30
N THR A 510 1.31 -16.97 -13.54
CA THR A 510 1.38 -16.87 -12.08
C THR A 510 1.48 -18.26 -11.41
N PHE A 511 0.66 -19.22 -11.80
CA PHE A 511 0.72 -20.59 -11.24
C PHE A 511 1.97 -21.36 -11.68
N ASP A 512 2.41 -21.22 -12.93
CA ASP A 512 3.56 -21.92 -13.47
C ASP A 512 4.88 -21.36 -12.94
N MET A 513 4.95 -20.06 -12.63
CA MET A 513 6.09 -19.45 -11.93
C MET A 513 6.23 -19.97 -10.50
N VAL A 514 5.12 -20.15 -9.78
CA VAL A 514 5.10 -20.60 -8.38
C VAL A 514 5.30 -22.12 -8.24
N TYR A 515 4.60 -22.92 -9.04
CA TYR A 515 4.59 -24.39 -8.90
C TYR A 515 5.51 -25.11 -9.89
N GLY A 516 5.87 -24.48 -11.02
CA GLY A 516 6.79 -25.08 -12.00
C GLY A 516 8.20 -25.23 -11.42
N PRO A 517 8.78 -26.44 -11.36
CA PRO A 517 10.02 -26.68 -10.63
C PRO A 517 11.25 -26.00 -11.23
N GLU A 518 11.23 -25.63 -12.52
CA GLU A 518 12.32 -24.86 -13.15
C GLU A 518 12.13 -23.34 -13.05
N LYS A 519 10.89 -22.83 -12.99
CA LYS A 519 10.61 -21.38 -12.87
C LYS A 519 10.76 -20.90 -11.43
N SER A 520 10.23 -21.66 -10.47
CA SER A 520 10.31 -21.36 -9.03
C SER A 520 11.74 -21.37 -8.47
N GLN A 521 12.67 -22.11 -9.08
CA GLN A 521 14.11 -22.04 -8.72
C GLN A 521 14.80 -20.76 -9.24
N VAL A 522 14.16 -20.01 -10.12
CA VAL A 522 14.74 -18.84 -10.80
C VAL A 522 14.27 -17.59 -10.09
N GLU A 523 12.95 -17.35 -10.09
CA GLU A 523 12.30 -16.25 -9.40
C GLU A 523 11.87 -16.69 -7.98
N PHE A 524 12.84 -17.14 -7.19
CA PHE A 524 12.58 -17.86 -5.93
C PHE A 524 11.82 -17.04 -4.88
N ALA A 525 12.13 -15.75 -4.74
CA ALA A 525 11.42 -14.86 -3.83
C ALA A 525 9.93 -14.76 -4.23
N LEU A 526 9.62 -14.50 -5.51
CA LEU A 526 8.25 -14.43 -6.03
C LEU A 526 7.50 -15.75 -5.83
N ALA A 527 8.13 -16.88 -6.17
CA ALA A 527 7.52 -18.20 -6.01
C ALA A 527 7.21 -18.52 -4.53
N THR A 528 8.11 -18.15 -3.61
CA THR A 528 7.94 -18.39 -2.17
C THR A 528 6.85 -17.51 -1.56
N THR A 529 6.80 -16.23 -1.92
CA THR A 529 5.91 -15.22 -1.33
C THR A 529 4.48 -15.26 -1.90
N ALA A 530 4.30 -15.64 -3.18
CA ALA A 530 2.98 -15.79 -3.78
C ALA A 530 2.29 -17.13 -3.46
N LYS A 531 3.03 -18.20 -3.14
CA LYS A 531 2.47 -19.51 -2.81
C LYS A 531 1.43 -19.50 -1.67
N PRO A 532 1.60 -18.75 -0.56
CA PRO A 532 0.60 -18.57 0.49
C PRO A 532 -0.80 -18.11 0.02
N LEU A 533 -0.89 -17.39 -1.11
CA LEU A 533 -2.13 -16.99 -1.78
C LEU A 533 -2.64 -18.15 -2.66
N LEU A 534 -1.82 -18.64 -3.58
CA LEU A 534 -2.25 -19.65 -4.57
C LEU A 534 -2.61 -21.01 -3.94
N ASP A 535 -2.15 -21.31 -2.72
CA ASP A 535 -2.56 -22.49 -1.96
C ASP A 535 -4.01 -22.41 -1.43
N THR A 536 -4.62 -21.22 -1.38
CA THR A 536 -6.06 -21.05 -1.05
C THR A 536 -6.96 -21.23 -2.28
N VAL A 537 -6.48 -20.89 -3.47
CA VAL A 537 -7.25 -20.99 -4.72
C VAL A 537 -7.52 -22.47 -5.04
N ARG A 538 -8.79 -22.86 -5.06
CA ARG A 538 -9.21 -24.24 -5.36
C ARG A 538 -9.28 -24.48 -6.87
N GLY A 539 -9.66 -23.48 -7.65
CA GLY A 539 -9.55 -23.51 -9.11
C GLY A 539 -10.53 -22.55 -9.80
N PHE A 540 -10.56 -22.64 -11.13
CA PHE A 540 -11.24 -21.75 -12.05
C PHE A 540 -12.21 -22.51 -12.96
N ARG A 541 -13.30 -21.87 -13.37
CA ARG A 541 -14.21 -22.39 -14.39
C ARG A 541 -14.72 -21.28 -15.30
N VAL A 542 -14.18 -21.25 -16.52
CA VAL A 542 -14.74 -20.46 -17.63
C VAL A 542 -16.17 -20.95 -17.88
N LEU A 543 -17.14 -20.03 -17.87
CA LEU A 543 -18.56 -20.31 -18.11
C LEU A 543 -18.95 -20.06 -19.57
N ASP A 544 -18.42 -18.97 -20.12
CA ASP A 544 -18.67 -18.47 -21.47
C ASP A 544 -17.53 -17.50 -21.87
N GLU A 545 -17.71 -16.74 -22.96
CA GLU A 545 -16.72 -15.81 -23.50
C GLU A 545 -16.35 -14.65 -22.55
N ASN A 546 -17.25 -14.26 -21.64
CA ASN A 546 -17.06 -13.11 -20.74
C ASN A 546 -16.86 -13.51 -19.28
N ARG A 547 -17.33 -14.69 -18.86
CA ARG A 547 -17.49 -15.01 -17.42
C ARG A 547 -16.68 -16.19 -16.93
N ILE A 548 -16.15 -16.05 -15.73
CA ILE A 548 -15.32 -17.03 -15.04
C ILE A 548 -15.72 -17.13 -13.57
N GLU A 549 -15.86 -18.35 -13.05
CA GLU A 549 -15.93 -18.60 -11.61
C GLU A 549 -14.54 -18.88 -11.05
N VAL A 550 -14.25 -18.30 -9.88
CA VAL A 550 -13.07 -18.59 -9.08
C VAL A 550 -13.50 -19.15 -7.74
N TYR A 551 -12.95 -20.28 -7.34
CA TYR A 551 -13.21 -20.94 -6.06
C TYR A 551 -12.03 -20.72 -5.12
N VAL A 552 -12.25 -20.12 -3.96
CA VAL A 552 -11.19 -19.76 -2.99
C VAL A 552 -11.49 -20.26 -1.59
N ASP A 553 -10.42 -20.61 -0.88
CA ASP A 553 -10.44 -20.88 0.55
C ASP A 553 -10.14 -19.58 1.34
N TYR A 554 -11.09 -18.66 1.27
CA TYR A 554 -11.03 -17.32 1.86
C TYR A 554 -12.43 -16.88 2.31
N TRP A 555 -12.50 -16.06 3.37
CA TRP A 555 -13.70 -15.37 3.81
C TRP A 555 -13.37 -13.99 4.40
N HIS A 556 -14.30 -13.05 4.24
CA HIS A 556 -14.28 -11.75 4.91
C HIS A 556 -15.71 -11.37 5.32
N PHE A 557 -15.88 -10.52 6.33
CA PHE A 557 -17.20 -10.03 6.77
C PHE A 557 -17.78 -8.89 5.90
N VAL A 558 -17.20 -8.69 4.71
CA VAL A 558 -17.63 -7.77 3.64
C VAL A 558 -17.34 -8.49 2.33
N ASP A 559 -18.35 -8.71 1.50
CA ASP A 559 -18.23 -9.56 0.30
C ASP A 559 -17.28 -8.97 -0.75
N ASP A 560 -17.13 -7.65 -0.83
CA ASP A 560 -16.23 -6.96 -1.77
C ASP A 560 -14.75 -7.35 -1.57
N TYR A 561 -14.35 -7.67 -0.33
CA TYR A 561 -13.02 -8.20 -0.02
C TYR A 561 -12.87 -9.68 -0.42
N ILE A 562 -13.96 -10.47 -0.42
CA ILE A 562 -13.96 -11.83 -0.96
C ILE A 562 -13.83 -11.78 -2.48
N ALA A 563 -14.54 -10.84 -3.13
CA ALA A 563 -14.39 -10.58 -4.55
C ALA A 563 -12.96 -10.19 -4.89
N GLU A 564 -12.38 -9.18 -4.20
CA GLU A 564 -11.03 -8.73 -4.47
C GLU A 564 -9.98 -9.85 -4.29
N TYR A 565 -10.06 -10.62 -3.20
CA TYR A 565 -9.15 -11.74 -2.94
C TYR A 565 -9.25 -12.86 -4.00
N ALA A 566 -10.42 -13.01 -4.61
CA ALA A 566 -10.66 -14.02 -5.64
C ALA A 566 -10.35 -13.56 -7.07
N VAL A 567 -9.86 -12.33 -7.30
CA VAL A 567 -9.60 -11.85 -8.67
C VAL A 567 -8.50 -12.73 -9.32
N PRO A 568 -8.80 -13.41 -10.45
CA PRO A 568 -7.97 -14.51 -10.92
C PRO A 568 -6.61 -14.09 -11.53
N GLY A 569 -6.53 -12.89 -12.10
CA GLY A 569 -5.34 -12.35 -12.75
C GLY A 569 -5.41 -10.84 -12.92
N GLY A 570 -4.26 -10.19 -13.07
CA GLY A 570 -4.10 -8.75 -13.18
C GLY A 570 -4.67 -8.15 -14.47
N MET A 571 -4.64 -8.90 -15.57
CA MET A 571 -5.03 -8.48 -16.93
C MET A 571 -4.42 -7.12 -17.33
N THR A 572 -3.11 -6.94 -17.14
CA THR A 572 -2.45 -5.64 -17.38
C THR A 572 -1.64 -5.53 -18.68
N MET A 573 -1.34 -6.66 -19.33
CA MET A 573 -0.62 -6.78 -20.61
C MET A 573 -1.19 -7.97 -21.41
N PRO A 574 -1.12 -7.98 -22.76
CA PRO A 574 -1.61 -9.08 -23.59
C PRO A 574 -0.71 -10.33 -23.51
N TRP A 575 -1.31 -11.53 -23.70
CA TRP A 575 -0.61 -12.80 -23.46
C TRP A 575 0.63 -13.03 -24.31
N GLU A 576 0.69 -12.53 -25.55
CA GLU A 576 1.86 -12.74 -26.41
C GLU A 576 3.11 -12.03 -25.88
N VAL A 577 2.94 -10.86 -25.28
CA VAL A 577 4.03 -10.10 -24.67
C VAL A 577 4.50 -10.83 -23.41
N LEU A 578 3.57 -11.28 -22.56
CA LEU A 578 3.88 -12.09 -21.38
C LEU A 578 4.62 -13.39 -21.76
N ALA A 579 4.19 -14.08 -22.81
CA ALA A 579 4.83 -15.30 -23.31
C ALA A 579 6.25 -15.05 -23.86
N ALA A 580 6.46 -13.94 -24.57
CA ALA A 580 7.77 -13.54 -25.06
C ALA A 580 8.71 -13.08 -23.93
N MET A 581 8.18 -12.51 -22.85
CA MET A 581 8.92 -12.22 -21.63
C MET A 581 9.33 -13.50 -20.88
N ASP A 582 8.42 -14.47 -20.78
CA ASP A 582 8.66 -15.76 -20.13
C ASP A 582 9.77 -16.56 -20.84
N ASP A 583 9.78 -16.57 -22.18
CA ASP A 583 10.86 -17.18 -22.94
C ASP A 583 12.21 -16.46 -22.71
N VAL A 584 12.21 -15.12 -22.63
CA VAL A 584 13.42 -14.32 -22.34
C VAL A 584 14.01 -14.60 -20.95
N VAL A 585 13.16 -14.79 -19.93
CA VAL A 585 13.58 -15.06 -18.53
C VAL A 585 13.90 -16.53 -18.30
N PHE A 586 13.00 -17.44 -18.67
CA PHE A 586 13.08 -18.86 -18.32
C PHE A 586 13.82 -19.73 -19.34
N ASN A 587 13.68 -19.47 -20.65
CA ASN A 587 14.31 -20.29 -21.69
C ASN A 587 15.66 -19.71 -22.15
N GLN A 588 15.69 -18.43 -22.54
CA GLN A 588 16.89 -17.77 -23.03
C GLN A 588 17.87 -17.40 -21.90
N ARG A 589 17.41 -17.25 -20.66
CA ARG A 589 18.19 -16.78 -19.49
C ARG A 589 18.86 -15.42 -19.73
N ARG A 590 18.12 -14.47 -20.33
CA ARG A 590 18.67 -13.18 -20.80
C ARG A 590 18.20 -11.95 -20.03
N ALA A 591 17.20 -12.09 -19.16
CA ALA A 591 16.78 -11.13 -18.16
C ALA A 591 16.19 -11.89 -16.94
N ALA A 592 15.75 -11.15 -15.92
CA ALA A 592 14.96 -11.68 -14.80
C ALA A 592 13.80 -10.74 -14.47
N TYR A 593 12.73 -11.28 -13.86
CA TYR A 593 11.54 -10.51 -13.46
C TYR A 593 11.76 -9.72 -12.18
N SER A 594 12.32 -10.37 -11.14
CA SER A 594 12.82 -9.70 -9.94
C SER A 594 14.28 -9.31 -10.09
N ASP A 595 14.73 -8.27 -9.37
CA ASP A 595 16.11 -7.82 -9.50
C ASP A 595 17.10 -8.53 -8.57
N THR A 596 16.63 -9.18 -7.49
CA THR A 596 17.46 -10.12 -6.73
C THR A 596 17.94 -11.24 -7.66
N SER A 597 17.02 -11.81 -8.44
CA SER A 597 17.29 -12.77 -9.50
C SER A 597 18.18 -12.19 -10.59
N ALA A 598 17.93 -10.94 -11.02
CA ALA A 598 18.79 -10.26 -12.00
C ALA A 598 20.25 -10.15 -11.52
N GLN A 599 20.46 -9.69 -10.28
CA GLN A 599 21.76 -9.58 -9.64
C GLN A 599 22.45 -10.95 -9.50
N ARG A 600 21.72 -11.94 -8.96
CA ARG A 600 22.14 -13.33 -8.73
C ARG A 600 22.61 -14.04 -10.01
N PHE A 601 21.91 -13.84 -11.12
CA PHE A 601 22.27 -14.41 -12.42
C PHE A 601 23.20 -13.51 -13.26
N GLY A 602 23.41 -12.26 -12.86
CA GLY A 602 24.23 -11.28 -13.59
C GLY A 602 23.60 -10.80 -14.90
N VAL A 603 22.26 -10.85 -14.98
CA VAL A 603 21.43 -10.43 -16.13
C VAL A 603 20.75 -9.09 -15.83
N PRO A 604 20.13 -8.41 -16.81
CA PRO A 604 19.32 -7.24 -16.52
C PRO A 604 17.99 -7.61 -15.83
N TRP A 605 17.54 -6.74 -14.93
CA TRP A 605 16.14 -6.69 -14.49
C TRP A 605 15.30 -6.15 -15.65
N LEU A 606 14.28 -6.91 -16.06
CA LEU A 606 13.57 -6.70 -17.33
C LEU A 606 12.70 -5.43 -17.26
N SER A 607 12.90 -4.46 -18.18
CA SER A 607 12.12 -3.22 -18.22
C SER A 607 11.63 -2.87 -19.63
N LEU A 608 10.32 -2.89 -19.84
CA LEU A 608 9.67 -2.76 -21.15
C LEU A 608 9.73 -1.33 -21.76
N VAL A 609 10.12 -0.33 -20.96
CA VAL A 609 10.42 1.05 -21.42
C VAL A 609 11.89 1.25 -21.82
N GLN A 610 12.73 0.22 -21.76
CA GLN A 610 14.14 0.28 -22.14
C GLN A 610 14.35 -0.42 -23.49
N ASP A 611 14.81 0.32 -24.52
CA ASP A 611 14.98 -0.20 -25.90
C ASP A 611 15.64 -1.58 -25.95
N ARG A 612 16.75 -1.78 -25.23
CA ARG A 612 17.51 -3.05 -25.20
C ARG A 612 16.63 -4.27 -24.87
N ASP A 613 15.65 -4.06 -24.00
CA ASP A 613 14.82 -5.10 -23.40
C ASP A 613 13.50 -5.25 -24.17
N ALA A 614 12.86 -4.15 -24.54
CA ALA A 614 11.76 -4.13 -25.50
C ALA A 614 12.15 -4.82 -26.83
N ARG A 615 13.32 -4.47 -27.39
CA ARG A 615 13.97 -5.10 -28.57
C ARG A 615 14.44 -6.54 -28.30
N THR A 616 14.36 -7.03 -27.07
CA THR A 616 14.62 -8.43 -26.72
C THR A 616 13.32 -9.22 -26.69
N VAL A 617 12.21 -8.62 -26.26
CA VAL A 617 10.86 -9.19 -26.38
C VAL A 617 10.40 -9.21 -27.85
N ASP A 618 10.56 -8.11 -28.61
CA ASP A 618 10.27 -8.04 -30.06
C ASP A 618 10.95 -9.16 -30.85
N ARG A 619 12.26 -9.36 -30.69
CA ARG A 619 12.99 -10.44 -31.40
C ARG A 619 12.52 -11.85 -31.04
N THR A 620 11.84 -12.00 -29.90
CA THR A 620 11.25 -13.25 -29.41
C THR A 620 9.85 -13.44 -30.00
N LEU A 621 9.01 -12.39 -30.03
CA LEU A 621 7.74 -12.36 -30.78
C LEU A 621 7.95 -12.69 -32.27
N GLY A 622 8.92 -12.03 -32.91
CA GLY A 622 9.31 -12.32 -34.28
C GLY A 622 9.96 -13.69 -34.46
N GLN A 623 10.43 -14.35 -33.40
CA GLN A 623 10.78 -15.78 -33.46
C GLN A 623 9.52 -16.65 -33.42
N PHE A 624 8.56 -16.35 -32.55
CA PHE A 624 7.30 -17.09 -32.48
C PHE A 624 6.55 -17.05 -33.82
N GLU A 625 6.51 -15.90 -34.52
CA GLU A 625 6.01 -15.81 -35.91
C GLU A 625 6.72 -16.79 -36.85
N ARG A 626 8.06 -16.80 -36.86
CA ARG A 626 8.84 -17.60 -37.83
C ARG A 626 8.76 -19.10 -37.56
N ASP A 627 8.67 -19.48 -36.29
CA ASP A 627 8.71 -20.87 -35.85
C ASP A 627 7.29 -21.47 -35.74
N GLY A 628 6.23 -20.67 -35.89
CA GLY A 628 4.83 -21.09 -35.71
C GLY A 628 4.49 -21.44 -34.26
N PHE A 629 5.17 -20.80 -33.31
CA PHE A 629 5.01 -21.11 -31.88
C PHE A 629 3.71 -20.49 -31.34
N VAL A 630 2.96 -21.28 -30.57
CA VAL A 630 1.85 -20.84 -29.73
C VAL A 630 1.96 -21.61 -28.41
N PRO A 631 1.78 -20.98 -27.23
CA PRO A 631 1.81 -21.67 -25.94
C PRO A 631 0.50 -22.45 -25.69
N MET A 632 0.21 -23.42 -26.56
CA MET A 632 -1.08 -24.12 -26.65
C MET A 632 -1.53 -24.75 -25.34
N ALA A 633 -0.62 -25.23 -24.50
CA ALA A 633 -0.95 -25.83 -23.20
C ALA A 633 -1.54 -24.80 -22.22
N ALA A 634 -0.90 -23.63 -22.09
CA ALA A 634 -1.40 -22.52 -21.29
C ALA A 634 -2.75 -21.99 -21.83
N LEU A 635 -2.90 -21.95 -23.16
CA LEU A 635 -4.08 -21.44 -23.86
C LEU A 635 -5.16 -22.49 -24.15
N THR A 636 -5.13 -23.67 -23.50
CA THR A 636 -6.14 -24.73 -23.66
C THR A 636 -6.76 -25.13 -22.32
N ILE A 637 -7.97 -24.64 -22.05
CA ILE A 637 -8.72 -24.90 -20.82
C ILE A 637 -10.06 -25.58 -21.17
N GLY A 638 -10.50 -26.55 -20.37
CA GLY A 638 -11.71 -27.34 -20.62
C GLY A 638 -11.60 -28.27 -21.84
N GLY A 639 -10.39 -28.52 -22.34
CA GLY A 639 -10.17 -29.20 -23.62
C GLY A 639 -10.50 -28.34 -24.85
N GLN A 640 -10.67 -27.03 -24.68
CA GLN A 640 -10.87 -26.05 -25.75
C GLN A 640 -9.68 -25.10 -25.78
N SER A 641 -9.09 -24.90 -26.96
CA SER A 641 -8.07 -23.84 -27.11
C SER A 641 -8.75 -22.51 -27.36
N LEU A 642 -8.24 -21.46 -26.69
CA LEU A 642 -8.79 -20.10 -26.73
C LEU A 642 -8.20 -19.26 -27.88
N VAL A 643 -7.20 -19.79 -28.60
CA VAL A 643 -6.42 -19.07 -29.62
C VAL A 643 -6.06 -20.01 -30.77
N THR A 644 -6.15 -19.54 -32.01
CA THR A 644 -5.62 -20.22 -33.20
C THR A 644 -4.24 -19.71 -33.60
N GLU A 645 -3.50 -20.52 -34.37
CA GLU A 645 -2.19 -20.16 -34.94
C GLU A 645 -2.23 -18.86 -35.76
N GLN A 646 -3.35 -18.54 -36.41
CA GLN A 646 -3.53 -17.31 -37.19
C GLN A 646 -3.71 -16.08 -36.29
N GLU A 647 -4.52 -16.18 -35.24
CA GLU A 647 -4.75 -15.07 -34.28
C GLU A 647 -3.47 -14.77 -33.48
N ALA A 648 -2.73 -15.80 -33.07
CA ALA A 648 -1.41 -15.64 -32.46
C ALA A 648 -0.42 -14.91 -33.39
N LEU A 649 -0.40 -15.28 -34.67
CA LEU A 649 0.44 -14.68 -35.70
C LEU A 649 0.07 -13.22 -36.01
N GLU A 650 -1.20 -12.86 -35.91
CA GLU A 650 -1.68 -11.48 -36.06
C GLU A 650 -1.26 -10.63 -34.85
N ARG A 651 -1.50 -11.13 -33.62
CA ARG A 651 -1.04 -10.51 -32.37
C ARG A 651 0.47 -10.28 -32.30
N TYR A 652 1.28 -11.26 -32.71
CA TYR A 652 2.74 -11.08 -32.77
C TYR A 652 3.15 -9.90 -33.66
N ARG A 653 2.48 -9.74 -34.82
CA ARG A 653 2.74 -8.63 -35.74
C ARG A 653 2.26 -7.29 -35.19
N ALA A 654 1.12 -7.24 -34.52
CA ALA A 654 0.64 -6.03 -33.86
C ALA A 654 1.63 -5.55 -32.78
N ALA A 655 2.12 -6.47 -31.93
CA ALA A 655 3.08 -6.15 -30.88
C ALA A 655 4.46 -5.74 -31.43
N GLN A 656 4.89 -6.32 -32.57
CA GLN A 656 6.11 -5.85 -33.26
C GLN A 656 5.91 -4.50 -33.96
N ALA A 657 4.75 -4.23 -34.57
CA ALA A 657 4.44 -2.93 -35.16
C ALA A 657 4.41 -1.81 -34.10
N TRP A 658 3.81 -2.08 -32.93
CA TRP A 658 3.85 -1.20 -31.77
C TRP A 658 5.29 -0.83 -31.37
N PHE A 659 6.18 -1.82 -31.33
CA PHE A 659 7.58 -1.62 -31.03
C PHE A 659 8.35 -0.86 -32.12
N ASP A 660 8.08 -1.12 -33.40
CA ASP A 660 8.69 -0.37 -34.51
C ASP A 660 8.25 1.11 -34.53
N GLU A 661 7.02 1.43 -34.06
CA GLU A 661 6.55 2.81 -33.90
C GLU A 661 7.14 3.53 -32.67
N ARG A 662 7.18 2.86 -31.51
CA ARG A 662 7.43 3.52 -30.20
C ARG A 662 8.76 3.16 -29.52
N SER A 663 9.47 2.13 -30.03
CA SER A 663 10.71 1.57 -29.44
C SER A 663 10.60 1.12 -27.97
N LEU A 664 9.39 0.83 -27.52
CA LEU A 664 9.04 0.31 -26.19
C LEU A 664 8.01 -0.83 -26.34
N MET A 665 7.85 -1.65 -25.30
CA MET A 665 6.97 -2.83 -25.29
C MET A 665 5.95 -2.75 -24.14
N VAL A 666 5.43 -1.55 -23.86
CA VAL A 666 4.33 -1.33 -22.92
C VAL A 666 3.03 -1.25 -23.72
N ILE A 667 2.13 -2.22 -23.52
CA ILE A 667 0.87 -2.39 -24.26
C ILE A 667 -0.19 -2.78 -23.23
N SER A 668 -1.13 -1.89 -22.92
CA SER A 668 -2.11 -2.12 -21.86
C SER A 668 -3.53 -1.73 -22.33
N ASN A 669 -4.44 -1.42 -21.41
CA ASN A 669 -5.89 -1.33 -21.67
C ASN A 669 -6.60 -0.14 -21.03
N GLY A 670 -5.85 0.76 -20.39
CA GLY A 670 -6.34 1.95 -19.70
C GLY A 670 -6.55 3.18 -20.61
N PRO A 671 -6.90 4.33 -20.01
CA PRO A 671 -7.40 5.52 -20.70
C PRO A 671 -6.32 6.26 -21.49
N PHE A 672 -5.05 6.11 -21.11
CA PHE A 672 -3.93 6.56 -21.93
C PHE A 672 -3.09 5.35 -22.37
N TYR A 673 -2.37 5.51 -23.47
CA TYR A 673 -1.24 4.65 -23.83
C TYR A 673 0.08 5.42 -23.76
N LEU A 674 1.20 4.70 -23.55
CA LEU A 674 2.53 5.30 -23.48
C LEU A 674 3.08 5.48 -24.89
N GLU A 675 3.09 6.72 -25.38
CA GLU A 675 3.64 7.05 -26.70
C GLU A 675 5.17 7.11 -26.66
N ARG A 676 5.74 7.79 -25.65
CA ARG A 676 7.18 8.07 -25.57
C ARG A 676 7.67 8.10 -24.13
N PHE A 677 8.85 7.51 -23.91
CA PHE A 677 9.55 7.52 -22.62
C PHE A 677 11.02 7.88 -22.86
N ASP A 678 11.51 8.92 -22.20
CA ASP A 678 12.89 9.41 -22.32
C ASP A 678 13.53 9.50 -20.91
N PRO A 679 14.21 8.42 -20.45
CA PRO A 679 14.83 8.41 -19.14
C PRO A 679 15.94 9.46 -18.96
N PRO A 680 16.83 9.72 -19.93
CA PRO A 680 17.79 10.83 -19.88
C PRO A 680 17.16 12.23 -19.77
N ALA A 681 16.01 12.47 -20.42
CA ALA A 681 15.28 13.74 -20.31
C ALA A 681 14.32 13.80 -19.11
N GLN A 682 14.16 12.71 -18.36
CA GLN A 682 13.17 12.56 -17.28
C GLN A 682 11.75 12.92 -17.73
N PHE A 683 11.31 12.29 -18.81
CA PHE A 683 10.08 12.64 -19.50
C PHE A 683 9.27 11.40 -19.94
N ALA A 684 7.95 11.46 -19.79
CA ALA A 684 7.01 10.51 -20.40
C ALA A 684 5.84 11.26 -21.07
N GLU A 685 5.36 10.74 -22.20
CA GLU A 685 4.23 11.25 -22.97
C GLU A 685 3.18 10.14 -23.09
N LEU A 686 2.04 10.40 -22.45
CA LEU A 686 0.87 9.54 -22.46
C LEU A 686 -0.19 10.17 -23.37
N LYS A 687 -0.81 9.40 -24.26
CA LYS A 687 -1.83 9.88 -25.20
C LYS A 687 -3.15 9.19 -24.96
N ALA A 688 -4.25 9.93 -25.11
CA ALA A 688 -5.59 9.41 -24.88
C ALA A 688 -5.91 8.23 -25.82
N PHE A 689 -6.38 7.14 -25.23
CA PHE A 689 -6.92 5.99 -25.94
C PHE A 689 -8.39 6.28 -26.27
N ARG A 690 -8.65 6.68 -27.52
CA ARG A 690 -9.95 7.16 -28.02
C ARG A 690 -10.72 6.08 -28.80
N ASP A 691 -10.65 4.82 -28.37
CA ASP A 691 -11.44 3.75 -28.98
C ASP A 691 -12.93 3.91 -28.66
N GLU A 692 -13.82 3.74 -29.64
CA GLU A 692 -15.27 3.93 -29.47
C GLU A 692 -15.91 2.93 -28.48
N ASN A 693 -15.20 1.84 -28.14
CA ASN A 693 -15.66 0.81 -27.21
C ASN A 693 -14.94 0.87 -25.84
N TYR A 694 -14.03 1.81 -25.60
CA TYR A 694 -13.45 2.00 -24.27
C TYR A 694 -14.56 2.41 -23.28
N PRO A 695 -14.72 1.73 -22.12
CA PRO A 695 -15.99 1.77 -21.37
C PRO A 695 -16.25 3.04 -20.57
N PHE A 696 -15.29 3.96 -20.46
CA PHE A 696 -15.39 5.16 -19.62
C PHE A 696 -15.12 6.45 -20.40
N SER A 697 -15.81 7.51 -20.01
CA SER A 697 -15.58 8.90 -20.42
C SER A 697 -15.35 9.77 -19.17
N PRO A 698 -14.94 11.04 -19.30
CA PRO A 698 -14.81 11.91 -18.13
C PRO A 698 -16.19 12.14 -17.50
N GLY A 699 -16.26 12.09 -16.18
CA GLY A 699 -17.46 12.10 -15.35
C GLY A 699 -17.80 10.74 -14.73
N ASP A 700 -17.25 9.63 -15.23
CA ASP A 700 -17.52 8.29 -14.71
C ASP A 700 -16.74 7.96 -13.42
N TRP A 701 -15.61 8.64 -13.17
CA TRP A 701 -14.67 8.32 -12.08
C TRP A 701 -14.20 9.55 -11.27
N HIS A 702 -14.91 10.67 -11.37
CA HIS A 702 -14.68 11.85 -10.54
C HIS A 702 -15.41 11.71 -9.18
N PHE A 703 -14.66 11.84 -8.07
CA PHE A 703 -15.20 11.78 -6.71
C PHE A 703 -15.02 13.10 -5.93
N GLY A 704 -14.35 14.11 -6.49
CA GLY A 704 -14.06 15.38 -5.81
C GLY A 704 -13.23 15.20 -4.52
N SER A 705 -13.61 15.93 -3.47
CA SER A 705 -13.00 15.84 -2.13
C SER A 705 -14.00 15.42 -1.06
N ALA A 706 -13.51 14.71 -0.04
CA ALA A 706 -14.33 14.24 1.08
C ALA A 706 -14.48 15.31 2.18
N GLU A 707 -15.68 15.42 2.75
CA GLU A 707 -15.91 16.20 3.97
C GLU A 707 -15.20 15.53 5.18
N PRO A 708 -14.28 16.22 5.87
CA PRO A 708 -13.46 15.60 6.92
C PRO A 708 -14.20 15.48 8.25
N ILE A 709 -13.85 14.45 9.05
CA ILE A 709 -14.41 14.27 10.39
C ILE A 709 -13.83 15.31 11.36
N SER A 710 -14.71 16.09 12.00
CA SER A 710 -14.32 17.07 13.02
C SER A 710 -14.64 16.60 14.44
N ILE A 711 -13.86 17.08 15.42
CA ILE A 711 -14.09 16.87 16.85
C ILE A 711 -13.85 18.18 17.60
N GLU A 712 -14.92 18.83 18.04
CA GLU A 712 -14.83 20.04 18.87
C GLU A 712 -15.10 19.70 20.34
N THR A 713 -14.07 19.82 21.19
CA THR A 713 -14.23 19.78 22.65
C THR A 713 -14.07 21.19 23.22
N GLY A 714 -15.08 21.66 23.96
CA GLY A 714 -15.01 22.88 24.75
C GLY A 714 -14.07 22.76 25.97
N SER A 715 -14.00 23.82 26.79
CA SER A 715 -13.16 23.84 27.99
C SER A 715 -13.52 22.72 28.97
N VAL A 716 -12.58 21.81 29.23
CA VAL A 716 -12.71 20.71 30.20
C VAL A 716 -12.34 21.16 31.62
N GLY A 717 -13.08 20.67 32.62
CA GLY A 717 -12.79 20.92 34.04
C GLY A 717 -11.86 19.86 34.65
N SER A 718 -11.41 20.08 35.89
CA SER A 718 -10.64 19.07 36.63
C SER A 718 -11.53 17.89 37.07
N ILE A 719 -10.98 16.67 37.03
CA ILE A 719 -11.60 15.49 37.65
C ILE A 719 -11.52 15.65 39.18
N VAL A 720 -12.66 15.60 39.87
CA VAL A 720 -12.70 15.51 41.33
C VAL A 720 -12.70 14.03 41.73
N ILE A 721 -11.63 13.59 42.39
CA ILE A 721 -11.44 12.19 42.80
C ILE A 721 -12.62 11.74 43.69
N GLY A 722 -13.33 10.71 43.26
CA GLY A 722 -14.52 10.18 43.95
C GLY A 722 -15.85 10.82 43.55
N GLN A 723 -15.90 11.58 42.45
CA GLN A 723 -17.14 12.08 41.84
C GLN A 723 -17.28 11.63 40.38
N ASP A 724 -18.50 11.60 39.86
CA ASP A 724 -18.72 11.37 38.42
C ASP A 724 -18.16 12.55 37.60
N TYR A 725 -17.55 12.25 36.47
CA TYR A 725 -16.93 13.22 35.56
C TYR A 725 -17.26 12.88 34.10
N SER A 726 -17.46 13.88 33.25
CA SER A 726 -17.80 13.68 31.84
C SER A 726 -17.26 14.77 30.94
N VAL A 727 -16.82 14.39 29.73
CA VAL A 727 -16.45 15.29 28.64
C VAL A 727 -17.45 15.08 27.50
N GLY A 728 -18.11 16.15 27.07
CA GLY A 728 -18.86 16.19 25.81
C GLY A 728 -18.01 16.81 24.71
N SER A 729 -18.01 16.21 23.52
CA SER A 729 -17.47 16.82 22.31
C SER A 729 -18.54 16.82 21.22
N VAL A 730 -18.63 17.90 20.45
CA VAL A 730 -19.36 17.89 19.18
C VAL A 730 -18.52 17.08 18.17
N VAL A 731 -19.19 16.26 17.37
CA VAL A 731 -18.54 15.45 16.32
C VAL A 731 -19.40 15.55 15.07
N ASP A 732 -18.76 15.84 13.95
CA ASP A 732 -19.43 16.10 12.67
C ASP A 732 -18.64 15.46 11.51
N GLY A 733 -19.32 15.26 10.37
CA GLY A 733 -18.80 14.59 9.18
C GLY A 733 -19.81 13.61 8.55
N PRO A 734 -19.47 13.01 7.41
CA PRO A 734 -20.41 12.25 6.59
C PRO A 734 -20.77 10.88 7.19
N GLY A 735 -21.93 10.35 6.80
CA GLY A 735 -22.36 8.98 7.11
C GLY A 735 -22.79 8.75 8.57
N ASN A 736 -22.65 7.51 9.03
CA ASN A 736 -22.87 7.11 10.42
C ASN A 736 -21.57 7.28 11.21
N LEU A 737 -21.54 8.28 12.09
CA LEU A 737 -20.40 8.56 12.96
C LEU A 737 -20.32 7.57 14.13
N GLY A 738 -19.10 7.23 14.54
CA GLY A 738 -18.78 6.48 15.75
C GLY A 738 -17.57 7.08 16.47
N VAL A 739 -17.51 6.92 17.79
CA VAL A 739 -16.46 7.52 18.62
C VAL A 739 -15.92 6.52 19.63
N ARG A 740 -14.61 6.34 19.65
CA ARG A 740 -13.86 5.64 20.69
C ARG A 740 -13.11 6.62 21.59
N TYR A 741 -12.83 6.20 22.82
CA TYR A 741 -12.01 6.96 23.74
C TYR A 741 -11.05 6.08 24.54
N VAL A 742 -9.90 6.66 24.89
CA VAL A 742 -8.92 6.05 25.80
C VAL A 742 -8.49 7.07 26.84
N TRP A 743 -8.74 6.74 28.10
CA TRP A 743 -8.17 7.43 29.26
C TRP A 743 -6.87 6.74 29.69
N SER A 744 -5.78 7.48 29.82
CA SER A 744 -4.50 6.96 30.31
C SER A 744 -3.81 7.88 31.31
N ASP A 745 -2.98 7.27 32.16
CA ASP A 745 -2.02 7.94 33.03
C ASP A 745 -0.67 8.08 32.28
N PRO A 746 -0.34 9.28 31.76
CA PRO A 746 0.92 9.51 31.06
C PRO A 746 2.17 9.41 31.97
N ALA A 747 2.03 9.40 33.30
CA ALA A 747 3.13 9.23 34.23
C ALA A 747 3.45 7.76 34.54
N THR A 748 2.56 6.82 34.20
CA THR A 748 2.76 5.38 34.43
C THR A 748 2.48 4.48 33.22
N GLY A 749 1.99 5.02 32.10
CA GLY A 749 1.64 4.28 30.89
C GLY A 749 0.38 3.42 31.02
N ASN A 750 -0.37 3.53 32.13
CA ASN A 750 -1.54 2.70 32.38
C ASN A 750 -2.80 3.29 31.74
N VAL A 751 -3.53 2.49 30.97
CA VAL A 751 -4.90 2.81 30.56
C VAL A 751 -5.83 2.70 31.78
N VAL A 752 -6.51 3.79 32.09
CA VAL A 752 -7.52 3.93 33.14
C VAL A 752 -8.86 3.37 32.68
N LYS A 753 -9.27 3.71 31.46
CA LYS A 753 -10.55 3.31 30.85
C LYS A 753 -10.47 3.39 29.33
N THR A 754 -11.23 2.55 28.66
CA THR A 754 -11.36 2.45 27.20
C THR A 754 -12.83 2.21 26.85
N GLY A 755 -13.24 2.51 25.62
CA GLY A 755 -14.52 2.08 25.07
C GLY A 755 -15.07 3.00 23.97
N ASP A 756 -16.23 2.63 23.44
CA ASP A 756 -17.02 3.46 22.54
C ASP A 756 -17.89 4.45 23.36
N ALA A 757 -18.11 5.66 22.85
CA ALA A 757 -18.91 6.70 23.50
C ALA A 757 -20.33 6.77 22.93
N ASP A 758 -21.33 7.07 23.78
CA ASP A 758 -22.67 7.40 23.29
C ASP A 758 -22.60 8.71 22.50
N ILE A 759 -23.03 8.69 21.24
CA ILE A 759 -23.38 9.91 20.49
C ILE A 759 -24.87 10.20 20.76
N ALA A 760 -25.16 11.36 21.33
CA ALA A 760 -26.52 11.80 21.59
C ALA A 760 -27.21 12.31 20.30
N GLU A 761 -28.50 12.01 20.16
CA GLU A 761 -29.42 12.63 19.18
C GLU A 761 -29.67 14.11 19.51
N SER A 762 -28.62 14.92 19.37
CA SER A 762 -28.61 16.38 19.49
C SER A 762 -28.23 17.03 18.16
N ASP A 763 -28.52 18.31 18.04
CA ASP A 763 -28.18 19.15 16.90
C ASP A 763 -27.27 20.31 17.39
N PRO A 764 -25.95 20.29 17.12
CA PRO A 764 -25.20 19.22 16.44
C PRO A 764 -24.98 17.96 17.33
N PRO A 765 -24.53 16.82 16.76
CA PRO A 765 -24.33 15.57 17.52
C PRO A 765 -23.26 15.71 18.61
N GLN A 766 -23.49 15.09 19.78
CA GLN A 766 -22.55 15.16 20.91
C GLN A 766 -22.15 13.78 21.43
N ALA A 767 -20.86 13.46 21.33
CA ALA A 767 -20.25 12.28 21.94
C ALA A 767 -19.91 12.55 23.42
N ILE A 768 -20.35 11.68 24.34
CA ILE A 768 -20.19 11.89 25.78
C ILE A 768 -19.35 10.78 26.43
N VAL A 769 -18.10 11.11 26.74
CA VAL A 769 -17.16 10.25 27.49
C VAL A 769 -17.39 10.43 28.99
N ARG A 770 -17.41 9.33 29.78
CA ARG A 770 -17.74 9.38 31.22
C ARG A 770 -16.81 8.51 32.09
N LEU A 771 -16.37 9.07 33.22
CA LEU A 771 -15.77 8.37 34.36
C LEU A 771 -16.75 8.42 35.54
N SER A 772 -17.04 7.28 36.14
CA SER A 772 -17.87 7.17 37.35
C SER A 772 -17.09 7.55 38.61
N ALA A 773 -17.79 7.90 39.69
CA ALA A 773 -17.22 8.14 41.02
C ALA A 773 -16.34 6.97 41.52
N SER A 774 -16.64 5.73 41.12
CA SER A 774 -15.82 4.54 41.41
C SER A 774 -14.52 4.48 40.60
N GLU A 775 -14.52 4.97 39.36
CA GLU A 775 -13.35 5.02 38.49
C GLU A 775 -12.46 6.21 38.87
N THR A 776 -13.04 7.39 39.14
CA THR A 776 -12.29 8.57 39.59
C THR A 776 -11.71 8.39 41.00
N ALA A 777 -12.33 7.57 41.86
CA ALA A 777 -11.79 7.19 43.18
C ALA A 777 -10.55 6.28 43.11
N ALA A 778 -10.25 5.66 41.97
CA ALA A 778 -9.05 4.86 41.75
C ALA A 778 -7.85 5.69 41.27
N LEU A 779 -8.07 6.97 40.91
CA LEU A 779 -7.03 7.88 40.42
C LEU A 779 -6.20 8.46 41.57
N VAL A 780 -4.99 8.87 41.24
CA VAL A 780 -4.12 9.68 42.11
C VAL A 780 -4.13 11.14 41.65
N PRO A 781 -3.82 12.13 42.51
CA PRO A 781 -3.67 13.51 42.06
C PRO A 781 -2.56 13.65 41.02
N GLY A 782 -2.87 14.20 39.85
CA GLY A 782 -1.97 14.22 38.70
C GLY A 782 -2.65 14.64 37.39
N LEU A 783 -1.92 14.55 36.27
CA LEU A 783 -2.46 14.80 34.93
C LEU A 783 -2.82 13.47 34.27
N TYR A 784 -4.01 13.40 33.69
CA TYR A 784 -4.50 12.27 32.88
C TYR A 784 -4.71 12.70 31.43
N ARG A 785 -4.54 11.77 30.50
CA ARG A 785 -4.80 11.98 29.07
C ARG A 785 -6.12 11.34 28.68
N LEU A 786 -6.90 12.03 27.86
CA LEU A 786 -8.07 11.50 27.16
C LEU A 786 -7.84 11.67 25.65
N SER A 787 -7.65 10.55 24.94
CA SER A 787 -7.79 10.51 23.47
C SER A 787 -9.25 10.22 23.12
N ILE A 788 -9.79 10.98 22.17
CA ILE A 788 -11.11 10.77 21.56
C ILE A 788 -10.88 10.56 20.06
N THR A 789 -11.29 9.42 19.51
CA THR A 789 -11.10 9.06 18.09
C THR A 789 -12.45 8.90 17.42
N ALA A 790 -12.77 9.75 16.45
CA ALA A 790 -14.01 9.69 15.68
C ALA A 790 -13.76 9.06 14.29
N TYR A 791 -14.73 8.28 13.83
CA TYR A 791 -14.72 7.57 12.55
C TYR A 791 -16.10 7.59 11.89
N SER A 792 -16.14 7.33 10.58
CA SER A 792 -17.37 7.26 9.77
C SER A 792 -17.49 5.88 9.09
N ASP A 793 -18.67 5.51 8.60
CA ASP A 793 -18.85 4.40 7.64
C ASP A 793 -18.56 4.80 6.18
N GLN A 794 -18.52 6.10 5.87
CA GLN A 794 -18.21 6.62 4.52
C GLN A 794 -16.74 7.02 4.32
N LEU A 795 -15.93 7.06 5.39
CA LEU A 795 -14.51 7.43 5.34
C LEU A 795 -13.63 6.38 6.00
N SER A 796 -12.61 5.90 5.29
CA SER A 796 -11.53 5.05 5.82
C SER A 796 -10.48 5.82 6.65
N THR A 797 -10.72 7.11 6.92
CA THR A 797 -9.91 7.93 7.83
C THR A 797 -10.58 8.19 9.17
N VAL A 798 -9.77 8.58 10.15
CA VAL A 798 -10.19 8.96 11.50
C VAL A 798 -9.71 10.36 11.87
N SER A 799 -10.44 10.99 12.78
CA SER A 799 -10.04 12.21 13.46
C SER A 799 -9.72 11.90 14.93
N GLU A 800 -8.70 12.51 15.51
CA GLU A 800 -8.36 12.32 16.93
C GLU A 800 -8.18 13.66 17.65
N ARG A 801 -8.86 13.78 18.80
CA ARG A 801 -8.69 14.88 19.75
C ARG A 801 -8.08 14.36 21.04
N VAL A 802 -6.86 14.82 21.34
CA VAL A 802 -6.16 14.50 22.60
C VAL A 802 -6.32 15.66 23.59
N LEU A 803 -6.66 15.33 24.84
CA LEU A 803 -6.94 16.27 25.91
C LEU A 803 -6.12 15.88 27.16
N THR A 804 -5.62 16.88 27.89
CA THR A 804 -4.97 16.69 29.20
C THR A 804 -5.87 17.26 30.28
N VAL A 805 -6.14 16.47 31.33
CA VAL A 805 -7.10 16.79 32.39
C VAL A 805 -6.46 16.55 33.75
N GLU A 806 -6.48 17.53 34.63
CA GLU A 806 -6.00 17.39 36.01
C GLU A 806 -7.03 16.61 36.86
N ALA A 807 -6.56 15.65 37.65
CA ALA A 807 -7.34 15.02 38.72
C ALA A 807 -6.85 15.51 40.09
N SER A 808 -7.77 15.89 40.98
CA SER A 808 -7.44 16.41 42.30
C SER A 808 -8.39 15.91 43.40
N ALA A 809 -7.90 15.89 44.64
CA ALA A 809 -8.65 15.42 45.81
C ALA A 809 -9.65 16.45 46.38
N THR A 810 -9.64 17.68 45.86
CA THR A 810 -10.53 18.77 46.27
C THR A 810 -10.82 19.63 45.04
N GLY A 811 -12.06 19.66 44.58
CA GLY A 811 -12.44 20.38 43.36
C GLY A 811 -12.10 21.86 43.40
N THR A 812 -11.03 22.24 42.71
CA THR A 812 -10.67 23.61 42.37
C THR A 812 -11.61 24.08 41.26
N ALA A 813 -12.64 24.85 41.63
CA ALA A 813 -13.42 25.59 40.66
C ALA A 813 -12.52 26.68 40.03
N THR A 814 -11.92 26.38 38.88
CA THR A 814 -11.14 27.30 38.06
C THR A 814 -12.03 28.34 37.41
N GLY A 815 -12.49 29.29 38.22
CA GLY A 815 -12.92 30.58 37.71
C GLY A 815 -11.71 31.34 37.18
N ASP A 816 -11.73 31.63 35.87
CA ASP A 816 -11.09 32.76 35.19
C ASP A 816 -9.89 33.41 35.92
N ASP A 817 -8.69 32.85 35.76
CA ASP A 817 -7.44 33.55 36.11
C ASP A 817 -6.24 33.04 35.30
N GLY A 818 -5.67 33.91 34.45
CA GLY A 818 -4.24 33.90 34.13
C GLY A 818 -3.62 32.73 33.33
N GLY A 819 -4.39 31.78 32.82
CA GLY A 819 -3.86 30.80 31.87
C GLY A 819 -3.34 31.49 30.60
N THR A 820 -2.05 31.34 30.27
CA THR A 820 -1.43 32.02 29.11
C THR A 820 -1.96 31.44 27.80
N ALA A 821 -3.11 31.95 27.36
CA ALA A 821 -3.63 31.67 26.03
C ALA A 821 -2.70 32.31 25.00
N THR A 822 -1.97 31.49 24.23
CA THR A 822 -1.26 31.92 23.03
C THR A 822 -2.29 32.20 21.93
N THR A 823 -3.03 33.30 22.07
CA THR A 823 -3.99 33.76 21.07
C THR A 823 -3.26 34.44 19.91
N THR A 824 -3.19 33.77 18.77
CA THR A 824 -2.82 34.38 17.49
C THR A 824 -4.06 34.41 16.59
N ASN A 825 -4.75 35.55 16.57
CA ASN A 825 -5.77 35.94 15.60
C ASN A 825 -5.55 37.41 15.23
N GLY A 826 -5.76 37.76 13.96
CA GLY A 826 -5.30 38.98 13.31
C GLY A 826 -4.40 38.57 12.14
N GLU A 827 -4.94 38.35 10.94
CA GLU A 827 -5.44 39.37 9.98
C GLU A 827 -4.29 40.21 9.39
N ASP A 828 -3.93 39.84 8.16
CA ASP A 828 -3.34 40.62 7.06
C ASP A 828 -2.06 41.46 7.30
N GLU A 829 -0.89 40.88 6.97
CA GLU A 829 -0.05 41.31 5.83
C GLU A 829 1.07 40.27 5.51
N ASP A 830 1.03 39.72 4.29
CA ASP A 830 2.03 38.93 3.50
C ASP A 830 2.70 37.63 4.05
N ASP A 831 3.03 36.74 3.08
CA ASP A 831 3.94 35.56 3.11
C ASP A 831 3.89 34.61 4.34
N GLY A 832 3.21 33.46 4.40
CA GLY A 832 2.66 32.51 3.41
C GLY A 832 2.81 31.04 3.93
N ALA A 833 2.94 29.96 3.12
CA ALA A 833 3.11 28.51 3.44
C ALA A 833 4.37 27.65 2.80
N GLY A 834 5.41 26.79 3.23
CA GLY A 834 5.92 25.66 4.22
C GLY A 834 5.97 24.08 3.93
N GLY A 835 5.22 23.13 4.51
CA GLY A 835 5.16 21.66 4.17
C GLY A 835 5.53 21.15 2.73
N CYS A 836 6.15 19.99 2.46
CA CYS A 836 6.10 18.63 3.07
C CYS A 836 7.17 17.58 2.53
N PHE A 837 6.81 16.39 1.95
CA PHE A 837 7.56 15.10 1.73
C PHE A 837 6.87 14.10 0.72
N ALA A 838 7.32 12.83 0.50
CA ALA A 838 6.67 11.84 -0.44
C ALA A 838 6.94 10.30 -0.22
N GLY A 839 6.15 9.36 -0.82
CA GLY A 839 6.47 7.89 -0.82
C GLY A 839 5.53 6.84 -1.52
N ALA A 840 5.93 5.55 -1.47
CA ALA A 840 5.46 4.37 -2.26
C ALA A 840 4.28 3.51 -1.72
N PRO A 841 3.55 2.73 -2.55
CA PRO A 841 2.09 2.51 -2.41
C PRO A 841 1.58 1.27 -1.63
N SER A 842 0.30 1.35 -1.23
CA SER A 842 -0.61 0.27 -0.80
C SER A 842 -1.23 -0.48 -2.00
N ALA A 843 -1.77 -1.69 -1.77
CA ALA A 843 -2.10 -2.66 -2.82
C ALA A 843 -3.58 -2.69 -3.26
N ASP A 844 -3.80 -2.71 -4.57
CA ASP A 844 -4.93 -3.41 -5.19
C ASP A 844 -4.51 -4.86 -5.43
N LEU A 845 -5.35 -5.85 -5.09
CA LEU A 845 -4.97 -7.28 -5.09
C LEU A 845 -4.62 -7.82 -6.50
N LEU A 846 -5.04 -7.11 -7.55
CA LEU A 846 -4.71 -7.40 -8.96
C LEU A 846 -3.22 -7.29 -9.34
N LEU A 847 -2.38 -6.68 -8.52
CA LEU A 847 -0.92 -6.61 -8.76
C LEU A 847 -0.11 -7.47 -7.77
N LEU A 848 -0.78 -8.29 -6.97
CA LEU A 848 -0.12 -9.08 -5.92
C LEU A 848 0.71 -10.27 -6.46
N GLY A 849 0.56 -10.60 -7.74
CA GLY A 849 1.48 -11.48 -8.47
C GLY A 849 2.90 -10.91 -8.66
N GLY A 850 3.10 -9.60 -8.49
CA GLY A 850 4.37 -8.93 -8.81
C GLY A 850 4.84 -7.81 -7.87
N LEU A 851 4.29 -7.69 -6.66
CA LEU A 851 4.72 -6.68 -5.68
C LEU A 851 5.82 -7.17 -4.70
N LEU A 852 6.49 -8.29 -5.01
CA LEU A 852 7.11 -9.13 -3.98
C LEU A 852 8.64 -9.30 -3.98
N ALA A 853 9.41 -8.66 -4.88
CA ALA A 853 10.89 -8.68 -4.78
C ALA A 853 11.65 -7.51 -5.44
N GLY A 854 12.49 -6.83 -4.65
CA GLY A 854 13.72 -6.20 -5.17
C GLY A 854 14.46 -5.23 -4.23
N LEU A 855 15.76 -4.94 -4.47
CA LEU A 855 16.33 -3.70 -5.06
C LEU A 855 17.90 -3.50 -4.88
N VAL A 856 18.87 -4.09 -5.65
CA VAL A 856 20.38 -3.78 -5.63
C VAL A 856 21.23 -4.02 -6.92
N GLY A 857 22.16 -3.07 -7.19
CA GLY A 857 23.35 -3.12 -8.08
C GLY A 857 23.73 -1.72 -8.64
N ILE A 858 24.97 -1.20 -8.70
CA ILE A 858 26.27 -1.76 -9.17
C ILE A 858 27.45 -0.85 -8.75
N SER A 859 28.63 -1.39 -8.39
CA SER A 859 29.98 -1.05 -8.95
C SER A 859 31.09 -1.91 -8.29
N ARG A 860 32.29 -2.20 -8.83
CA ARG A 860 33.24 -1.43 -9.69
C ARG A 860 34.08 -2.34 -10.62
N ARG A 861 34.74 -1.76 -11.63
CA ARG A 861 35.54 -2.47 -12.65
C ARG A 861 37.01 -2.74 -12.26
N ARG A 862 37.47 -3.97 -12.60
CA ARG A 862 38.82 -4.42 -13.05
C ARG A 862 40.06 -3.55 -12.75
N ARG A 863 41.04 -4.13 -12.05
CA ARG A 863 42.49 -3.83 -12.26
C ARG A 863 43.04 -4.71 -13.40
N GLY A 864 43.85 -4.14 -14.28
CA GLY A 864 44.56 -4.88 -15.33
C GLY A 864 45.94 -5.39 -14.89
N ARG A 865 46.39 -6.52 -15.46
CA ARG A 865 47.77 -7.02 -15.29
C ARG A 865 48.67 -6.52 -16.43
N GLY A 866 49.66 -5.69 -16.09
CA GLY A 866 50.89 -5.54 -16.88
C GLY A 866 51.80 -6.78 -16.75
N ARG A 867 52.84 -6.88 -17.57
CA ARG A 867 53.70 -8.08 -17.69
C ARG A 867 55.16 -7.69 -17.93
N SER A 868 56.10 -8.36 -17.24
CA SER A 868 57.56 -8.14 -17.26
C SER A 868 58.01 -6.77 -16.70
N THR A 869 59.22 -6.59 -16.18
CA THR A 869 60.45 -7.44 -16.22
C THR A 869 61.04 -7.73 -14.83
N ASP A 870 61.82 -8.80 -14.77
CA ASP A 870 62.76 -9.24 -13.70
C ASP A 870 62.18 -9.52 -12.29
#